data_AF-A0AAW0GDK2-F1
#
_entry.id   AF-A0AAW0GDK2-F1
#
_cell.length_a   1.000
_cell.length_b   1.000
_cell.length_c   1.000
_cell.angle_alpha   90.00
_cell.angle_beta   90.00
_cell.angle_gamma   90.00
#
_symmetry.space_group_name_H-M   'P 1'
#
loop_
_entity.id
_entity.type
_entity.pdbx_description
1 polymer ?
#
loop_
_entity_poly.entity_id
_entity_poly.type
_entity_poly.pdbx_seq_one_letter_code
_entity_poly.pdbx_strand_id
1 'polypeptide(L)'
;MSAIDALLDNLQEKYKQQPDSRLLQETIHHLNQARDSLTSDNLHAFLEVLRSDLEKLEADGVWERTPEKEYLLQDLVYELAKIPPSQKSGRPRTPSGSTETSGSGDSPGPLNSKPIVAPPPSAPTFPDTAIYTTLLPAELVETLNQTWLLHQLATDPEAILPPGKSLLSVAIDPEAHASEDPTAALRSQVEDMVHKVFWDEALESLSNPAPAVEMPRLKKLYDDLHVAIADLLPPGHPVLITLSSPLSPTSAPLRSAIGHLRETLAALRERCAPSRDAVIDTLLARLNDPIPSNLPQLIVETVRDTLKFAEQMKKDLSQFVLGTMGEKQLHKWIVANTTVRERELIHSLWGEDKIRALWKEWMAKLNSSTITTSRTPSYHQKWRVRLMQALGTPVGVSCKLPTQTGEIQPSGEIRSVDDSSAPSQSAPPNSLPPPLFFVTPSLLMIQNYLQGLVIAASLRSLVRLPASTESTDPSSSFTRRVWILLKAEIENQPGTSDTKLIHLADEIVQARRSVGGTVEEEEEKRLRAAVDRTLRDSDPVFMLLTKRLVNAMAERLLEPPEPKVAPSAAGIHMQTGRGDAHRKNGTAGNMWLNPVQMGNGIHDAREKRVEKPLIVKGFEEAALVDGVTEVMGKLRVLVEWTDDVWGEVIKDEKEQ
;
A
#
# COMPACT_ATOMS: atom_id res chain seq x y z
N MET A 1 -33.89 0.76 -29.42
CA MET A 1 -32.86 0.19 -30.31
C MET A 1 -31.66 -0.09 -29.44
N SER A 2 -30.99 -1.24 -29.61
CA SER A 2 -29.70 -1.43 -28.94
C SER A 2 -28.70 -0.40 -29.49
N ALA A 3 -27.77 0.04 -28.65
CA ALA A 3 -26.69 0.94 -29.07
C ALA A 3 -25.89 0.34 -30.26
N ILE A 4 -25.80 -0.99 -30.34
CA ILE A 4 -25.19 -1.72 -31.46
C ILE A 4 -25.97 -1.49 -32.76
N ASP A 5 -27.30 -1.54 -32.73
CA ASP A 5 -28.14 -1.30 -33.91
C ASP A 5 -28.01 0.15 -34.40
N ALA A 6 -28.01 1.11 -33.47
CA ALA A 6 -27.85 2.53 -33.81
C ALA A 6 -26.48 2.84 -34.44
N LEU A 7 -25.42 2.17 -33.96
CA LEU A 7 -24.08 2.32 -34.51
C LEU A 7 -23.94 1.62 -35.87
N LEU A 8 -24.55 0.45 -36.04
CA LEU A 8 -24.64 -0.25 -37.33
C LEU A 8 -25.38 0.59 -38.38
N ASP A 9 -26.52 1.19 -38.03
CA ASP A 9 -27.29 2.03 -38.96
C ASP A 9 -26.47 3.24 -39.44
N ASN A 10 -25.74 3.89 -38.54
CA ASN A 10 -24.84 5.00 -38.87
C ASN A 10 -23.70 4.57 -39.81
N LEU A 11 -23.06 3.43 -39.54
CA LEU A 11 -22.00 2.91 -40.41
C LEU A 11 -22.53 2.45 -41.77
N GLN A 12 -23.73 1.87 -41.82
CA GLN A 12 -24.39 1.50 -43.07
C GLN A 12 -24.78 2.72 -43.91
N GLU A 13 -25.21 3.82 -43.28
CA GLU A 13 -25.48 5.07 -43.97
C GLU A 13 -24.20 5.64 -44.59
N LYS A 14 -23.08 5.63 -43.85
CA LYS A 14 -21.77 6.01 -44.38
C LYS A 14 -21.28 5.07 -45.49
N TYR A 15 -21.61 3.79 -45.42
CA TYR A 15 -21.25 2.81 -46.45
C TYR A 15 -21.98 3.05 -47.77
N LYS A 16 -23.24 3.52 -47.72
CA LYS A 16 -23.96 3.95 -48.91
C LYS A 16 -23.31 5.17 -49.58
N GLN A 17 -22.67 6.04 -48.81
CA GLN A 17 -21.96 7.22 -49.33
C GLN A 17 -20.60 6.84 -49.93
N GLN A 18 -19.92 5.82 -49.39
CA GLN A 18 -18.58 5.39 -49.81
C GLN A 18 -18.47 3.85 -49.87
N PRO A 19 -18.99 3.22 -50.94
CA PRO A 19 -19.02 1.75 -51.05
C PRO A 19 -17.63 1.11 -51.22
N ASP A 20 -16.61 1.89 -51.60
CA ASP A 20 -15.25 1.40 -51.88
C ASP A 20 -14.36 1.28 -50.63
N SER A 21 -14.82 1.75 -49.47
CA SER A 21 -14.03 1.69 -48.22
C SER A 21 -14.01 0.28 -47.63
N ARG A 22 -12.86 -0.40 -47.73
CA ARG A 22 -12.64 -1.73 -47.14
C ARG A 22 -12.73 -1.73 -45.61
N LEU A 23 -12.17 -0.70 -44.97
CA LEU A 23 -12.21 -0.58 -43.50
C LEU A 23 -13.64 -0.53 -42.99
N LEU A 24 -14.52 0.21 -43.68
CA LEU A 24 -15.91 0.32 -43.28
C LEU A 24 -16.66 -1.01 -43.41
N GLN A 25 -16.35 -1.81 -44.44
CA GLN A 25 -16.87 -3.18 -44.58
C GLN A 25 -16.38 -4.09 -43.45
N GLU A 26 -15.09 -4.00 -43.08
CA GLU A 26 -14.50 -4.77 -41.99
C GLU A 26 -15.13 -4.41 -40.64
N THR A 27 -15.30 -3.11 -40.33
CA THR A 27 -15.93 -2.67 -39.07
C THR A 27 -17.39 -3.12 -38.99
N ILE A 28 -18.15 -3.01 -40.10
CA ILE A 28 -19.54 -3.52 -40.16
C ILE A 28 -19.54 -5.05 -39.98
N HIS A 29 -18.57 -5.77 -40.52
CA HIS A 29 -18.44 -7.21 -40.34
C HIS A 29 -18.16 -7.57 -38.86
N HIS A 30 -17.21 -6.90 -38.21
CA HIS A 30 -16.89 -7.10 -36.79
C HIS A 30 -18.09 -6.81 -35.88
N LEU A 31 -18.86 -5.75 -36.16
CA LEU A 31 -20.08 -5.42 -35.40
C LEU A 31 -21.19 -6.45 -35.56
N ASN A 32 -21.41 -6.95 -36.78
CA ASN A 32 -22.38 -8.02 -37.02
C ASN A 32 -21.93 -9.34 -36.38
N GLN A 33 -20.64 -9.66 -36.44
CA GLN A 33 -20.09 -10.83 -35.76
C GLN A 33 -20.29 -10.72 -34.25
N ALA A 34 -19.99 -9.57 -33.65
CA ALA A 34 -20.24 -9.33 -32.24
C ALA A 34 -21.71 -9.44 -31.89
N ARG A 35 -22.62 -8.85 -32.67
CA ARG A 35 -24.07 -9.00 -32.48
C ARG A 35 -24.50 -10.46 -32.33
N ASP A 36 -23.91 -11.35 -33.12
CA ASP A 36 -24.30 -12.77 -33.16
C ASP A 36 -23.51 -13.66 -32.17
N SER A 37 -22.26 -13.31 -31.83
CA SER A 37 -21.35 -14.18 -31.07
C SER A 37 -20.80 -13.61 -29.77
N LEU A 38 -21.33 -12.48 -29.26
CA LEU A 38 -20.76 -11.86 -28.07
C LEU A 38 -21.01 -12.71 -26.82
N THR A 39 -19.92 -13.16 -26.22
CA THR A 39 -19.87 -13.72 -24.87
C THR A 39 -19.07 -12.79 -23.97
N SER A 40 -19.34 -12.82 -22.66
CA SER A 40 -18.59 -12.04 -21.65
C SER A 40 -17.08 -12.25 -21.78
N ASP A 41 -16.64 -13.49 -22.05
CA ASP A 41 -15.23 -13.87 -22.23
C ASP A 41 -14.52 -13.11 -23.37
N ASN A 42 -15.23 -12.66 -24.42
CA ASN A 42 -14.64 -12.04 -25.61
C ASN A 42 -14.93 -10.52 -25.71
N LEU A 43 -15.63 -9.96 -24.74
CA LEU A 43 -16.14 -8.59 -24.78
C LEU A 43 -15.01 -7.55 -24.83
N HIS A 44 -13.99 -7.70 -24.00
CA HIS A 44 -12.86 -6.76 -23.96
C HIS A 44 -12.04 -6.79 -25.25
N ALA A 45 -11.78 -7.98 -25.79
CA ALA A 45 -11.07 -8.11 -27.06
C ALA A 45 -11.84 -7.47 -28.21
N PHE A 46 -13.17 -7.63 -28.23
CA PHE A 46 -14.03 -6.98 -29.21
C PHE A 46 -14.01 -5.44 -29.10
N LEU A 47 -14.11 -4.89 -27.88
CA LEU A 47 -14.10 -3.43 -27.68
C LEU A 47 -12.79 -2.79 -28.15
N GLU A 48 -11.65 -3.45 -27.95
CA GLU A 48 -10.36 -2.98 -28.44
C GLU A 48 -10.28 -3.00 -29.97
N VAL A 49 -10.77 -4.06 -30.62
CA VAL A 49 -10.86 -4.13 -32.09
C VAL A 49 -11.77 -3.03 -32.63
N LEU A 50 -12.95 -2.83 -32.02
CA LEU A 50 -13.90 -1.80 -32.43
C LEU A 50 -13.33 -0.39 -32.26
N ARG A 51 -12.62 -0.12 -31.15
CA ARG A 51 -11.97 1.18 -30.92
C ARG A 51 -10.89 1.43 -31.96
N SER A 52 -10.04 0.42 -32.24
CA SER A 52 -9.00 0.52 -33.26
C SER A 52 -9.58 0.78 -34.66
N ASP A 53 -10.68 0.11 -35.01
CA ASP A 53 -11.33 0.30 -36.30
C ASP A 53 -11.95 1.70 -36.44
N LEU A 54 -12.57 2.22 -35.39
CA LEU A 54 -13.13 3.57 -35.38
C LEU A 54 -12.05 4.66 -35.45
N GLU A 55 -10.91 4.46 -34.80
CA GLU A 55 -9.74 5.36 -34.91
C GLU A 55 -9.16 5.37 -36.33
N LYS A 56 -9.10 4.21 -37.00
CA LYS A 56 -8.68 4.14 -38.41
C LYS A 56 -9.68 4.82 -39.34
N LEU A 57 -10.99 4.62 -39.13
CA LEU A 57 -12.03 5.30 -39.90
C LEU A 57 -12.02 6.82 -39.70
N GLU A 58 -11.63 7.27 -38.52
CA GLU A 58 -11.44 8.69 -38.22
C GLU A 58 -10.20 9.27 -38.92
N ALA A 59 -9.08 8.53 -38.89
CA ALA A 59 -7.86 8.93 -39.60
C ALA A 59 -8.09 9.04 -41.13
N ASP A 60 -8.93 8.17 -41.70
CA ASP A 60 -9.32 8.20 -43.11
C ASP A 60 -10.40 9.25 -43.41
N GLY A 61 -10.91 9.98 -42.41
CA GLY A 61 -11.92 11.02 -42.56
C GLY A 61 -13.32 10.49 -42.90
N VAL A 62 -13.54 9.18 -42.79
CA VAL A 62 -14.84 8.52 -43.05
C VAL A 62 -15.75 8.67 -41.82
N TRP A 63 -15.16 8.68 -40.63
CA TRP A 63 -15.86 8.78 -39.35
C TRP A 63 -15.50 10.07 -38.60
N GLU A 64 -16.44 10.99 -38.49
CA GLU A 64 -16.28 12.20 -37.65
C GLU A 64 -16.65 11.91 -36.20
N ARG A 65 -15.77 12.27 -35.24
CA ARG A 65 -16.10 12.31 -33.80
C ARG A 65 -17.07 13.44 -33.51
N THR A 66 -18.35 13.11 -33.39
CA THR A 66 -19.37 13.99 -32.83
C THR A 66 -19.71 13.53 -31.41
N PRO A 67 -20.11 14.44 -30.49
CA PRO A 67 -20.46 14.08 -29.11
C PRO A 67 -21.60 13.04 -29.04
N GLU A 68 -22.50 13.04 -30.01
CA GLU A 68 -23.56 12.03 -30.14
C GLU A 68 -23.00 10.63 -30.37
N LYS A 69 -21.94 10.50 -31.19
CA LYS A 69 -21.29 9.21 -31.47
C LYS A 69 -20.43 8.73 -30.30
N GLU A 70 -19.79 9.65 -29.57
CA GLU A 70 -19.10 9.31 -28.32
C GLU A 70 -20.09 8.79 -27.27
N TYR A 71 -21.28 9.41 -27.19
CA TYR A 71 -22.35 8.92 -26.33
C TYR A 71 -22.83 7.53 -26.75
N LEU A 72 -22.99 7.27 -28.05
CA LEU A 72 -23.34 5.93 -28.55
C LEU A 72 -22.29 4.86 -28.21
N LEU A 73 -21.00 5.21 -28.21
CA LEU A 73 -19.93 4.31 -27.79
C LEU A 73 -19.97 4.03 -26.29
N GLN A 74 -20.21 5.05 -25.47
CA GLN A 74 -20.38 4.88 -24.03
C GLN A 74 -21.62 4.03 -23.70
N ASP A 75 -22.73 4.27 -24.40
CA ASP A 75 -23.97 3.52 -24.23
C ASP A 75 -23.80 2.06 -24.68
N LEU A 76 -23.03 1.81 -25.75
CA LEU A 76 -22.64 0.47 -26.18
C LEU A 76 -21.78 -0.24 -25.12
N VAL A 77 -20.76 0.42 -24.56
CA VAL A 77 -19.96 -0.15 -23.47
C VAL A 77 -20.84 -0.48 -22.26
N TYR A 78 -21.79 0.40 -21.93
CA TYR A 78 -22.72 0.21 -20.82
C TYR A 78 -23.74 -0.92 -21.08
N GLU A 79 -24.30 -1.04 -22.29
CA GLU A 79 -25.17 -2.15 -22.67
C GLU A 79 -24.42 -3.49 -22.64
N LEU A 80 -23.17 -3.50 -23.11
CA LEU A 80 -22.36 -4.71 -23.14
C LEU A 80 -21.94 -5.16 -21.73
N ALA A 81 -21.65 -4.23 -20.82
CA ALA A 81 -21.36 -4.53 -19.42
C ALA A 81 -22.54 -5.16 -18.67
N LYS A 82 -23.78 -5.07 -19.19
CA LYS A 82 -24.97 -5.70 -18.59
C LYS A 82 -25.11 -7.18 -18.95
N ILE A 83 -24.31 -7.73 -19.86
CA ILE A 83 -24.39 -9.14 -20.24
C ILE A 83 -23.81 -9.98 -19.09
N PRO A 84 -24.63 -10.74 -18.34
CA PRO A 84 -24.14 -11.52 -17.22
C PRO A 84 -23.17 -12.60 -17.73
N PRO A 85 -22.08 -12.90 -17.00
CA PRO A 85 -21.16 -13.95 -17.38
C PRO A 85 -21.93 -15.26 -17.50
N SER A 86 -21.82 -15.90 -18.67
CA SER A 86 -22.45 -17.19 -18.94
C SER A 86 -21.94 -18.19 -17.91
N GLN A 87 -22.80 -18.60 -16.98
CA GLN A 87 -22.50 -19.68 -16.03
C GLN A 87 -22.25 -20.96 -16.84
N LYS A 88 -20.97 -21.24 -17.15
CA LYS A 88 -20.55 -22.55 -17.62
C LYS A 88 -20.99 -23.56 -16.57
N SER A 89 -21.95 -24.41 -16.94
CA SER A 89 -22.45 -25.55 -16.19
C SER A 89 -21.35 -26.59 -16.00
N GLY A 90 -20.36 -26.27 -15.17
CA GLY A 90 -19.32 -27.18 -14.71
C GLY A 90 -19.77 -27.82 -13.40
N ARG A 91 -20.48 -28.93 -13.50
CA ARG A 91 -20.95 -29.74 -12.36
C ARG A 91 -19.74 -30.31 -11.60
N PRO A 92 -19.44 -29.90 -10.35
CA PRO A 92 -18.37 -30.52 -9.57
C PRO A 92 -18.89 -31.83 -8.96
N ARG A 93 -18.14 -32.92 -9.15
CA ARG A 93 -18.33 -34.17 -8.40
C ARG A 93 -17.76 -33.99 -6.99
N THR A 94 -18.62 -34.01 -5.98
CA THR A 94 -18.24 -34.14 -4.57
C THR A 94 -18.10 -35.62 -4.18
N PRO A 95 -17.05 -36.02 -3.44
CA PRO A 95 -17.05 -37.28 -2.71
C PRO A 95 -17.70 -37.11 -1.33
N SER A 96 -18.62 -38.02 -1.01
CA SER A 96 -19.19 -38.25 0.33
C SER A 96 -18.14 -38.72 1.33
N GLY A 97 -18.25 -38.25 2.58
CA GLY A 97 -17.49 -38.76 3.72
C GLY A 97 -18.03 -38.30 5.07
N SER A 98 -18.96 -39.09 5.61
CA SER A 98 -19.20 -39.41 7.04
C SER A 98 -19.32 -38.31 8.10
N THR A 99 -20.57 -38.19 8.58
CA THR A 99 -21.02 -38.13 9.98
C THR A 99 -20.03 -38.49 11.08
N GLU A 100 -20.01 -37.66 12.13
CA GLU A 100 -20.03 -37.94 13.58
C GLU A 100 -20.00 -36.55 14.30
N THR A 101 -20.47 -36.26 15.52
CA THR A 101 -21.52 -36.73 16.43
C THR A 101 -21.68 -35.58 17.43
N SER A 102 -22.92 -35.28 17.80
CA SER A 102 -23.28 -34.22 18.74
C SER A 102 -22.63 -34.38 20.12
N GLY A 103 -22.06 -33.31 20.64
CA GLY A 103 -21.62 -33.17 22.03
C GLY A 103 -22.11 -31.85 22.61
N SER A 104 -23.31 -31.83 23.16
CA SER A 104 -23.86 -30.74 23.96
C SER A 104 -23.14 -30.69 25.32
N GLY A 105 -22.33 -29.66 25.52
CA GLY A 105 -21.73 -29.33 26.82
C GLY A 105 -22.03 -27.88 27.16
N ASP A 106 -23.01 -27.66 28.04
CA ASP A 106 -23.22 -26.41 28.73
C ASP A 106 -21.92 -26.00 29.44
N SER A 107 -21.30 -24.91 28.98
CA SER A 107 -20.25 -24.20 29.70
C SER A 107 -20.70 -22.76 29.97
N PRO A 108 -20.49 -22.25 31.19
CA PRO A 108 -20.91 -20.91 31.57
C PRO A 108 -20.11 -19.86 30.79
N GLY A 109 -20.82 -18.87 30.26
CA GLY A 109 -20.33 -17.95 29.24
C GLY A 109 -19.04 -17.21 29.61
N PRO A 110 -18.14 -16.96 28.63
CA PRO A 110 -16.96 -16.14 28.86
C PRO A 110 -17.38 -14.69 29.09
N LEU A 111 -16.82 -14.09 30.13
CA LEU A 111 -16.91 -12.67 30.46
C LEU A 111 -16.51 -11.83 29.23
N ASN A 112 -17.49 -11.12 28.66
CA ASN A 112 -17.31 -10.11 27.62
C ASN A 112 -16.60 -8.86 28.18
N SER A 113 -15.31 -8.98 28.48
CA SER A 113 -14.44 -7.87 28.84
C SER A 113 -13.16 -7.93 28.00
N LYS A 114 -13.29 -7.69 26.70
CA LYS A 114 -12.13 -7.41 25.85
C LYS A 114 -12.03 -5.89 25.68
N PRO A 115 -11.16 -5.21 26.44
CA PRO A 115 -10.95 -3.77 26.32
C PRO A 115 -10.21 -3.38 25.03
N ILE A 116 -9.63 -4.35 24.33
CA ILE A 116 -8.98 -4.19 23.02
C ILE A 116 -9.92 -4.77 21.96
N VAL A 117 -10.33 -3.94 21.01
CA VAL A 117 -11.14 -4.38 19.86
C VAL A 117 -10.25 -5.27 19.00
N ALA A 118 -10.66 -6.53 18.80
CA ALA A 118 -9.86 -7.47 18.02
C ALA A 118 -9.54 -6.88 16.63
N PRO A 119 -8.26 -6.67 16.29
CA PRO A 119 -7.90 -6.20 14.96
C PRO A 119 -8.26 -7.26 13.90
N PRO A 120 -8.57 -6.85 12.67
CA PRO A 120 -8.71 -7.79 11.56
C PRO A 120 -7.38 -8.51 11.28
N PRO A 121 -7.42 -9.70 10.64
CA PRO A 121 -6.23 -10.51 10.36
C PRO A 121 -5.22 -9.76 9.49
N SER A 122 -3.93 -9.91 9.78
CA SER A 122 -2.77 -9.20 9.20
C SER A 122 -2.44 -9.52 7.73
N ALA A 123 -3.34 -10.17 7.00
CA ALA A 123 -3.17 -10.37 5.57
C ALA A 123 -3.55 -9.08 4.82
N PRO A 124 -2.96 -8.78 3.65
CA PRO A 124 -3.33 -7.63 2.82
C PRO A 124 -4.71 -7.77 2.15
N THR A 125 -5.55 -8.63 2.69
CA THR A 125 -6.94 -8.78 2.28
C THR A 125 -7.76 -7.78 3.07
N PHE A 126 -8.70 -7.11 2.41
CA PHE A 126 -9.69 -6.29 3.10
C PHE A 126 -10.23 -7.09 4.30
N PRO A 127 -10.32 -6.49 5.51
CA PRO A 127 -10.68 -7.21 6.73
C PRO A 127 -11.93 -8.04 6.47
N ASP A 128 -11.77 -9.36 6.55
CA ASP A 128 -12.81 -10.35 6.24
C ASP A 128 -14.13 -9.85 6.82
N THR A 129 -15.08 -9.50 5.94
CA THR A 129 -16.46 -9.13 6.30
C THR A 129 -17.21 -10.35 6.82
N ALA A 130 -16.57 -11.17 7.65
CA ALA A 130 -16.96 -12.50 8.09
C ALA A 130 -18.18 -12.54 9.02
N ILE A 131 -18.99 -11.48 9.09
CA ILE A 131 -20.25 -11.49 9.85
C ILE A 131 -21.45 -10.98 9.03
N TYR A 132 -21.25 -10.42 7.83
CA TYR A 132 -22.36 -10.00 6.98
C TYR A 132 -22.21 -10.61 5.58
N THR A 133 -23.13 -11.51 5.25
CA THR A 133 -23.39 -12.12 3.95
C THR A 133 -23.83 -11.08 2.92
N THR A 134 -23.09 -9.99 2.77
CA THR A 134 -23.25 -9.08 1.65
C THR A 134 -22.50 -9.69 0.49
N LEU A 135 -23.25 -10.32 -0.42
CA LEU A 135 -22.75 -10.81 -1.70
C LEU A 135 -22.34 -9.59 -2.54
N LEU A 136 -21.17 -9.02 -2.25
CA LEU A 136 -20.56 -8.02 -3.11
C LEU A 136 -20.15 -8.72 -4.41
N PRO A 137 -20.34 -8.10 -5.59
CA PRO A 137 -19.82 -8.64 -6.84
C PRO A 137 -18.31 -8.90 -6.74
N ALA A 138 -17.82 -10.02 -7.28
CA ALA A 138 -16.41 -10.40 -7.19
C ALA A 138 -15.47 -9.30 -7.75
N GLU A 139 -15.88 -8.66 -8.84
CA GLU A 139 -15.17 -7.54 -9.47
C GLU A 139 -15.02 -6.34 -8.53
N LEU A 140 -16.04 -6.05 -7.72
CA LEU A 140 -16.00 -4.98 -6.74
C LEU A 140 -15.04 -5.33 -5.60
N VAL A 141 -15.03 -6.58 -5.15
CA VAL A 141 -14.10 -7.05 -4.11
C VAL A 141 -12.66 -6.96 -4.59
N GLU A 142 -12.39 -7.35 -5.84
CA GLU A 142 -11.07 -7.22 -6.46
C GLU A 142 -10.65 -5.75 -6.57
N THR A 143 -11.55 -4.88 -7.03
CA THR A 143 -11.30 -3.43 -7.13
C THR A 143 -11.05 -2.79 -5.76
N LEU A 144 -11.82 -3.21 -4.73
CA LEU A 144 -11.64 -2.77 -3.34
C LEU A 144 -10.30 -3.21 -2.79
N ASN A 145 -9.92 -4.47 -2.98
CA ASN A 145 -8.63 -5.01 -2.53
C ASN A 145 -7.47 -4.29 -3.23
N GLN A 146 -7.56 -4.08 -4.55
CA GLN A 146 -6.52 -3.37 -5.30
C GLN A 146 -6.40 -1.92 -4.84
N THR A 147 -7.52 -1.22 -4.64
CA THR A 147 -7.51 0.18 -4.20
C THR A 147 -7.00 0.29 -2.77
N TRP A 148 -7.36 -0.65 -1.89
CA TRP A 148 -6.85 -0.70 -0.52
C TRP A 148 -5.34 -1.02 -0.47
N LEU A 149 -4.84 -1.92 -1.33
CA LEU A 149 -3.41 -2.18 -1.45
C LEU A 149 -2.67 -0.91 -1.89
N LEU A 150 -3.19 -0.21 -2.89
CA LEU A 150 -2.64 1.07 -3.35
C LEU A 150 -2.71 2.17 -2.27
N HIS A 151 -3.75 2.19 -1.45
CA HIS A 151 -3.87 3.06 -0.27
C HIS A 151 -2.75 2.82 0.73
N GLN A 152 -2.54 1.55 1.07
CA GLN A 152 -1.52 1.18 2.04
C GLN A 152 -0.10 1.41 1.47
N LEU A 153 0.16 1.11 0.20
CA LEU A 153 1.44 1.47 -0.46
C LEU A 153 1.69 2.99 -0.47
N ALA A 154 0.63 3.79 -0.58
CA ALA A 154 0.74 5.25 -0.56
C ALA A 154 0.97 5.83 0.85
N THR A 155 0.41 5.19 1.88
CA THR A 155 0.40 5.71 3.26
C THR A 155 1.47 5.09 4.16
N ASP A 156 1.68 3.78 4.08
CA ASP A 156 2.63 3.00 4.87
C ASP A 156 3.25 1.86 4.03
N PRO A 157 4.22 2.18 3.14
CA PRO A 157 4.82 1.18 2.26
C PRO A 157 5.63 0.14 3.03
N GLU A 158 6.24 0.49 4.17
CA GLU A 158 7.07 -0.41 4.98
C GLU A 158 6.25 -1.54 5.60
N ALA A 159 4.94 -1.34 5.84
CA ALA A 159 4.06 -2.35 6.40
C ALA A 159 3.71 -3.47 5.40
N ILE A 160 3.75 -3.20 4.09
CA ILE A 160 3.44 -4.19 3.04
C ILE A 160 4.69 -4.76 2.41
N LEU A 161 5.69 -3.92 2.16
CA LEU A 161 6.89 -4.34 1.46
C LEU A 161 7.67 -5.33 2.33
N PRO A 162 8.10 -6.48 1.78
CA PRO A 162 9.05 -7.33 2.46
C PRO A 162 10.32 -6.54 2.82
N PRO A 163 10.99 -6.84 3.94
CA PRO A 163 12.17 -6.09 4.35
C PRO A 163 13.26 -6.15 3.27
N GLY A 164 13.76 -4.98 2.86
CA GLY A 164 14.76 -4.85 1.79
C GLY A 164 14.19 -4.81 0.37
N LYS A 165 12.86 -4.78 0.21
CA LYS A 165 12.21 -4.61 -1.10
C LYS A 165 11.87 -3.15 -1.37
N SER A 166 12.10 -2.72 -2.61
CA SER A 166 11.66 -1.42 -3.09
C SER A 166 10.20 -1.45 -3.54
N LEU A 167 9.54 -0.29 -3.56
CA LEU A 167 8.18 -0.14 -4.11
C LEU A 167 8.01 -0.70 -5.52
N LEU A 168 9.08 -0.63 -6.31
CA LEU A 168 9.10 -1.08 -7.70
C LEU A 168 8.90 -2.59 -7.79
N SER A 169 9.39 -3.35 -6.81
CA SER A 169 9.25 -4.81 -6.79
C SER A 169 7.80 -5.29 -6.68
N VAL A 170 6.93 -4.52 -6.02
CA VAL A 170 5.50 -4.87 -5.86
C VAL A 170 4.67 -4.39 -7.04
N ALA A 171 5.08 -3.30 -7.69
CA ALA A 171 4.41 -2.80 -8.89
C ALA A 171 4.68 -3.68 -10.13
N ILE A 172 5.75 -4.47 -10.10
CA ILE A 172 6.06 -5.45 -11.13
C ILE A 172 5.17 -6.67 -10.91
N ASP A 173 4.12 -6.80 -11.72
CA ASP A 173 3.38 -8.06 -11.80
C ASP A 173 4.22 -9.05 -12.62
N PRO A 174 4.74 -10.13 -12.03
CA PRO A 174 5.42 -11.15 -12.83
C PRO A 174 4.36 -11.75 -13.75
N GLU A 175 4.50 -11.58 -15.07
CA GLU A 175 3.71 -12.35 -16.03
C GLU A 175 3.89 -13.84 -15.70
N ALA A 176 2.92 -14.41 -15.00
CA ALA A 176 2.89 -15.80 -14.64
C ALA A 176 2.60 -16.57 -15.92
N HIS A 177 3.67 -16.95 -16.62
CA HIS A 177 3.65 -17.86 -17.76
C HIS A 177 2.70 -17.41 -18.87
N ALA A 178 2.97 -16.23 -19.45
CA ALA A 178 2.50 -15.93 -20.80
C ALA A 178 2.96 -17.07 -21.71
N SER A 179 1.98 -17.73 -22.32
CA SER A 179 2.05 -18.93 -23.16
C SER A 179 3.38 -19.08 -23.90
N GLU A 180 4.02 -20.25 -23.72
CA GLU A 180 5.20 -20.65 -24.50
C GLU A 180 4.85 -20.64 -26.00
N ASP A 181 5.15 -19.53 -26.67
CA ASP A 181 5.09 -19.46 -28.12
C ASP A 181 6.10 -20.47 -28.68
N PRO A 182 5.68 -21.46 -29.49
CA PRO A 182 6.58 -22.50 -30.00
C PRO A 182 7.70 -21.93 -30.89
N THR A 183 7.54 -20.71 -31.39
CA THR A 183 8.56 -19.98 -32.15
C THR A 183 9.68 -19.42 -31.27
N ALA A 184 9.44 -19.23 -29.96
CA ALA A 184 10.45 -18.79 -28.99
C ALA A 184 11.50 -19.90 -28.73
N ALA A 185 11.08 -21.18 -28.77
CA ALA A 185 11.98 -22.31 -28.55
C ALA A 185 13.07 -22.43 -29.62
N LEU A 186 12.72 -22.22 -30.90
CA LEU A 186 13.70 -22.25 -32.00
C LEU A 186 14.67 -21.06 -31.96
N ARG A 187 14.17 -19.86 -31.61
CA ARG A 187 15.03 -18.68 -31.43
C ARG A 187 16.03 -18.89 -30.29
N SER A 188 15.57 -19.43 -29.16
CA SER A 188 16.44 -19.77 -28.02
C SER A 188 17.56 -20.74 -28.41
N GLN A 189 17.29 -21.76 -29.23
CA GLN A 189 18.33 -22.71 -29.64
C GLN A 189 19.42 -22.07 -30.51
N VAL A 190 19.04 -21.19 -31.43
CA VAL A 190 20.01 -20.48 -32.30
C VAL A 190 20.83 -19.47 -31.48
N GLU A 191 20.18 -18.75 -30.57
CA GLU A 191 20.86 -17.86 -29.63
C GLU A 191 21.84 -18.63 -28.74
N ASP A 192 21.45 -19.79 -28.20
CA ASP A 192 22.32 -20.62 -27.37
C ASP A 192 23.57 -21.12 -28.14
N MET A 193 23.45 -21.45 -29.43
CA MET A 193 24.60 -21.84 -30.25
C MET A 193 25.59 -20.68 -30.48
N VAL A 194 25.08 -19.48 -30.78
CA VAL A 194 25.93 -18.30 -30.99
C VAL A 194 26.55 -17.84 -29.67
N HIS A 195 25.77 -17.82 -28.60
CA HIS A 195 26.23 -17.44 -27.27
C HIS A 195 27.25 -18.43 -26.72
N LYS A 196 27.14 -19.73 -27.04
CA LYS A 196 28.11 -20.73 -26.59
C LYS A 196 29.54 -20.38 -26.99
N VAL A 197 29.75 -20.00 -28.26
CA VAL A 197 31.09 -19.63 -28.76
C VAL A 197 31.64 -18.40 -28.00
N PHE A 198 30.79 -17.41 -27.76
CA PHE A 198 31.17 -16.22 -26.99
C PHE A 198 31.55 -16.55 -25.54
N TRP A 199 30.79 -17.43 -24.88
CA TRP A 199 31.04 -17.83 -23.50
C TRP A 199 32.27 -18.73 -23.35
N ASP A 200 32.51 -19.63 -24.31
CA ASP A 200 33.70 -20.49 -24.33
C ASP A 200 34.97 -19.63 -24.51
N GLU A 201 34.95 -18.62 -25.39
CA GLU A 201 36.04 -17.65 -25.55
C GLU A 201 36.26 -16.82 -24.27
N ALA A 202 35.18 -16.40 -23.61
CA ALA A 202 35.26 -15.68 -22.33
C ALA A 202 35.94 -16.54 -21.26
N LEU A 203 35.54 -17.81 -21.18
CA LEU A 203 36.06 -18.78 -20.22
C LEU A 203 37.55 -19.04 -20.45
N GLU A 204 37.95 -19.26 -21.70
CA GLU A 204 39.36 -19.47 -22.07
C GLU A 204 40.22 -18.25 -21.71
N SER A 205 39.71 -17.05 -22.04
CA SER A 205 40.40 -15.78 -21.76
C SER A 205 40.57 -15.52 -20.25
N LEU A 206 39.54 -15.80 -19.45
CA LEU A 206 39.57 -15.62 -17.99
C LEU A 206 40.29 -16.74 -17.25
N SER A 207 40.52 -17.89 -17.89
CA SER A 207 41.30 -18.99 -17.31
C SER A 207 42.81 -18.78 -17.48
N ASN A 208 43.23 -17.80 -18.30
CA ASN A 208 44.62 -17.46 -18.48
C ASN A 208 45.09 -16.52 -17.36
N PRO A 209 46.05 -16.91 -16.50
CA PRO A 209 46.46 -16.13 -15.32
C PRO A 209 47.17 -14.80 -15.64
N ALA A 210 47.34 -14.46 -16.92
CA ALA A 210 47.95 -13.22 -17.35
C ALA A 210 46.95 -12.04 -17.25
N PRO A 211 47.17 -11.05 -16.38
CA PRO A 211 46.24 -9.92 -16.19
C PRO A 211 45.98 -9.10 -17.47
N ALA A 212 46.95 -9.11 -18.40
CA ALA A 212 46.84 -8.44 -19.70
C ALA A 212 45.72 -9.02 -20.59
N VAL A 213 45.33 -10.28 -20.37
CA VAL A 213 44.25 -10.96 -21.11
C VAL A 213 42.95 -10.97 -20.29
N GLU A 214 43.05 -11.20 -18.98
CA GLU A 214 41.88 -11.24 -18.08
C GLU A 214 41.15 -9.89 -18.00
N MET A 215 41.89 -8.79 -17.78
CA MET A 215 41.30 -7.48 -17.49
C MET A 215 40.49 -6.91 -18.65
N PRO A 216 40.96 -6.95 -19.91
CA PRO A 216 40.16 -6.50 -21.04
C PRO A 216 38.90 -7.35 -21.24
N ARG A 217 38.95 -8.67 -21.01
CA ARG A 217 37.76 -9.53 -21.14
C ARG A 217 36.77 -9.25 -20.03
N LEU A 218 37.23 -9.13 -18.80
CA LEU A 218 36.39 -8.79 -17.65
C LEU A 218 35.71 -7.43 -17.86
N LYS A 219 36.43 -6.44 -18.40
CA LYS A 219 35.86 -5.14 -18.74
C LYS A 219 34.72 -5.25 -19.76
N LYS A 220 34.89 -6.05 -20.82
CA LYS A 220 33.80 -6.29 -21.79
C LYS A 220 32.56 -6.90 -21.12
N LEU A 221 32.74 -7.88 -20.23
CA LEU A 221 31.62 -8.45 -19.48
C LEU A 221 30.93 -7.42 -18.57
N TYR A 222 31.67 -6.45 -18.04
CA TYR A 222 31.10 -5.35 -17.24
C TYR A 222 30.35 -4.36 -18.12
N ASP A 223 30.87 -4.05 -19.31
CA ASP A 223 30.18 -3.20 -20.29
C ASP A 223 28.86 -3.88 -20.73
N ASP A 224 28.87 -5.19 -20.99
CA ASP A 224 27.67 -5.97 -21.33
C ASP A 224 26.65 -5.97 -20.19
N LEU A 225 27.10 -6.21 -18.95
CA LEU A 225 26.25 -6.10 -17.76
C LEU A 225 25.69 -4.70 -17.59
N HIS A 226 26.52 -3.66 -17.75
CA HIS A 226 26.10 -2.28 -17.65
C HIS A 226 24.99 -1.98 -18.66
N VAL A 227 25.16 -2.36 -19.93
CA VAL A 227 24.13 -2.16 -20.96
C VAL A 227 22.86 -2.92 -20.63
N ALA A 228 22.97 -4.16 -20.15
CA ALA A 228 21.80 -4.97 -19.81
C ALA A 228 21.01 -4.41 -18.62
N ILE A 229 21.68 -3.86 -17.59
CA ILE A 229 21.03 -3.39 -16.36
C ILE A 229 20.81 -1.87 -16.33
N ALA A 230 21.32 -1.10 -17.30
CA ALA A 230 21.18 0.36 -17.38
C ALA A 230 19.71 0.80 -17.35
N ASP A 231 18.83 0.06 -18.01
CA ASP A 231 17.39 0.33 -18.02
C ASP A 231 16.68 -0.12 -16.74
N LEU A 232 17.33 -1.00 -15.95
CA LEU A 232 16.81 -1.61 -14.73
C LEU A 232 17.24 -0.89 -13.46
N LEU A 233 18.19 0.05 -13.53
CA LEU A 233 18.75 0.78 -12.39
C LEU A 233 18.70 2.29 -12.67
N PRO A 234 18.51 3.16 -11.65
CA PRO A 234 18.56 4.60 -11.87
C PRO A 234 19.94 5.02 -12.40
N PRO A 235 20.05 6.05 -13.27
CA PRO A 235 21.31 6.40 -13.94
C PRO A 235 22.44 6.84 -12.98
N GLY A 236 22.12 7.19 -11.74
CA GLY A 236 23.09 7.53 -10.69
C GLY A 236 23.36 6.40 -9.68
N HIS A 237 22.89 5.18 -9.96
CA HIS A 237 23.04 4.07 -9.02
C HIS A 237 24.52 3.66 -8.87
N PRO A 238 25.02 3.41 -7.64
CA PRO A 238 26.42 3.06 -7.41
C PRO A 238 26.92 1.89 -8.27
N VAL A 239 26.08 0.87 -8.48
CA VAL A 239 26.44 -0.29 -9.33
C VAL A 239 26.71 0.12 -10.78
N LEU A 240 25.90 1.00 -11.39
CA LEU A 240 26.16 1.46 -12.76
C LEU A 240 27.45 2.28 -12.85
N ILE A 241 27.72 3.09 -11.82
CA ILE A 241 28.96 3.85 -11.72
C ILE A 241 30.16 2.90 -11.59
N THR A 242 30.07 1.87 -10.73
CA THR A 242 31.13 0.88 -10.56
C THR A 242 31.38 0.10 -11.85
N LEU A 243 30.35 -0.34 -12.55
CA LEU A 243 30.50 -1.10 -13.80
C LEU A 243 31.05 -0.24 -14.95
N SER A 244 30.72 1.05 -15.01
CA SER A 244 31.25 1.98 -16.03
C SER A 244 32.64 2.54 -15.67
N SER A 245 33.05 2.45 -14.41
CA SER A 245 34.36 2.91 -13.96
C SER A 245 35.51 2.01 -14.46
N PRO A 246 36.71 2.56 -14.71
CA PRO A 246 37.86 1.74 -15.06
C PRO A 246 38.19 0.79 -13.89
N LEU A 247 38.36 -0.50 -14.20
CA LEU A 247 38.75 -1.51 -13.21
C LEU A 247 40.00 -1.06 -12.46
N SER A 248 39.92 -1.03 -11.12
CA SER A 248 41.07 -0.72 -10.29
C SER A 248 42.20 -1.72 -10.55
N PRO A 249 43.48 -1.30 -10.59
CA PRO A 249 44.59 -2.22 -10.71
C PRO A 249 44.68 -3.05 -9.42
N THR A 250 44.07 -4.25 -9.41
CA THR A 250 44.13 -5.19 -8.28
C THR A 250 44.98 -6.39 -8.64
N SER A 251 45.64 -6.98 -7.64
CA SER A 251 46.44 -8.20 -7.81
C SER A 251 45.59 -9.47 -7.95
N ALA A 252 44.27 -9.38 -7.81
CA ALA A 252 43.33 -10.49 -7.86
C ALA A 252 41.99 -10.04 -8.50
N PRO A 253 41.96 -9.76 -9.81
CA PRO A 253 40.82 -9.13 -10.48
C PRO A 253 39.53 -9.98 -10.40
N LEU A 254 39.66 -11.30 -10.50
CA LEU A 254 38.51 -12.22 -10.39
C LEU A 254 37.84 -12.16 -9.01
N ARG A 255 38.61 -11.97 -7.93
CA ARG A 255 38.03 -11.84 -6.58
C ARG A 255 37.29 -10.53 -6.40
N SER A 256 37.86 -9.43 -6.91
CA SER A 256 37.16 -8.14 -6.96
C SER A 256 35.86 -8.25 -7.77
N ALA A 257 35.89 -8.99 -8.87
CA ALA A 257 34.72 -9.19 -9.70
C ALA A 257 33.57 -9.91 -9.00
N ILE A 258 33.86 -10.89 -8.15
CA ILE A 258 32.85 -11.55 -7.31
C ILE A 258 32.18 -10.53 -6.38
N GLY A 259 32.95 -9.61 -5.79
CA GLY A 259 32.40 -8.52 -4.98
C GLY A 259 31.41 -7.66 -5.75
N HIS A 260 31.81 -7.17 -6.93
CA HIS A 260 30.95 -6.34 -7.78
C HIS A 260 29.69 -7.10 -8.27
N LEU A 261 29.81 -8.40 -8.59
CA LEU A 261 28.68 -9.22 -8.98
C LEU A 261 27.70 -9.44 -7.82
N ARG A 262 28.19 -9.62 -6.58
CA ARG A 262 27.32 -9.70 -5.39
C ARG A 262 26.56 -8.40 -5.17
N GLU A 263 27.23 -7.26 -5.29
CA GLU A 263 26.60 -5.94 -5.19
C GLU A 263 25.57 -5.72 -6.31
N THR A 264 25.89 -6.14 -7.53
CA THR A 264 24.96 -6.07 -8.69
C THR A 264 23.72 -6.93 -8.45
N LEU A 265 23.89 -8.18 -8.02
CA LEU A 265 22.78 -9.09 -7.73
C LEU A 265 21.95 -8.62 -6.53
N ALA A 266 22.57 -8.05 -5.49
CA ALA A 266 21.86 -7.45 -4.36
C ALA A 266 20.99 -6.27 -4.82
N ALA A 267 21.54 -5.37 -5.65
CA ALA A 267 20.78 -4.25 -6.21
C ALA A 267 19.62 -4.71 -7.12
N LEU A 268 19.83 -5.76 -7.92
CA LEU A 268 18.76 -6.37 -8.71
C LEU A 268 17.70 -7.03 -7.81
N ARG A 269 18.11 -7.65 -6.69
CA ARG A 269 17.20 -8.24 -5.70
C ARG A 269 16.27 -7.21 -5.07
N GLU A 270 16.78 -6.02 -4.76
CA GLU A 270 15.98 -4.95 -4.17
C GLU A 270 14.86 -4.46 -5.11
N ARG A 271 15.08 -4.54 -6.44
CA ARG A 271 14.13 -4.09 -7.46
C ARG A 271 13.29 -5.19 -8.10
N CYS A 272 13.70 -6.46 -8.02
CA CYS A 272 12.96 -7.56 -8.63
C CYS A 272 11.70 -7.95 -7.84
N ALA A 273 10.70 -8.47 -8.53
CA ALA A 273 9.51 -9.04 -7.92
C ALA A 273 9.89 -10.14 -6.89
N PRO A 274 9.21 -10.24 -5.73
CA PRO A 274 9.52 -11.23 -4.70
C PRO A 274 9.51 -12.68 -5.18
N SER A 275 8.70 -13.00 -6.20
CA SER A 275 8.64 -14.33 -6.82
C SER A 275 9.96 -14.78 -7.45
N ARG A 276 10.86 -13.83 -7.75
CA ARG A 276 12.15 -14.09 -8.41
C ARG A 276 13.34 -14.15 -7.46
N ASP A 277 13.12 -13.91 -6.17
CA ASP A 277 14.19 -13.86 -5.16
C ASP A 277 14.94 -15.17 -5.06
N ALA A 278 14.25 -16.30 -5.19
CA ALA A 278 14.87 -17.62 -5.14
C ALA A 278 15.95 -17.81 -6.22
N VAL A 279 15.77 -17.21 -7.39
CA VAL A 279 16.75 -17.27 -8.50
C VAL A 279 18.00 -16.49 -8.13
N ILE A 280 17.84 -15.26 -7.63
CA ILE A 280 18.97 -14.41 -7.20
C ILE A 280 19.68 -15.02 -6.00
N ASP A 281 18.95 -15.56 -5.03
CA ASP A 281 19.51 -16.19 -3.83
C ASP A 281 20.34 -17.42 -4.18
N THR A 282 19.92 -18.17 -5.21
CA THR A 282 20.72 -19.27 -5.77
C THR A 282 22.02 -18.76 -6.39
N LEU A 283 22.01 -17.63 -7.10
CA LEU A 283 23.21 -17.02 -7.68
C LEU A 283 24.15 -16.45 -6.60
N LEU A 284 23.60 -15.74 -5.60
CA LEU A 284 24.34 -15.21 -4.47
C LEU A 284 24.99 -16.32 -3.63
N ALA A 285 24.27 -17.43 -3.40
CA ALA A 285 24.81 -18.59 -2.69
C ALA A 285 26.02 -19.20 -3.42
N ARG A 286 25.96 -19.32 -4.77
CA ARG A 286 27.11 -19.78 -5.57
C ARG A 286 28.31 -18.84 -5.45
N LEU A 287 28.08 -17.53 -5.37
CA LEU A 287 29.14 -16.55 -5.21
C LEU A 287 29.74 -16.52 -3.79
N ASN A 288 29.00 -16.90 -2.74
CA ASN A 288 29.43 -16.79 -1.35
C ASN A 288 30.56 -17.76 -0.98
N ASP A 289 30.51 -19.00 -1.49
CA ASP A 289 31.51 -20.04 -1.25
C ASP A 289 32.24 -20.44 -2.55
N PRO A 290 33.09 -19.57 -3.12
CA PRO A 290 33.69 -19.83 -4.42
C PRO A 290 34.85 -20.82 -4.31
N ILE A 291 34.82 -21.87 -5.13
CA ILE A 291 35.94 -22.82 -5.26
C ILE A 291 37.06 -22.15 -6.08
N PRO A 292 38.29 -22.00 -5.55
CA PRO A 292 39.36 -21.24 -6.22
C PRO A 292 39.75 -21.74 -7.61
N SER A 293 39.61 -23.04 -7.88
CA SER A 293 39.95 -23.63 -9.18
C SER A 293 38.93 -23.28 -10.29
N ASN A 294 37.70 -22.90 -9.92
CA ASN A 294 36.59 -22.72 -10.86
C ASN A 294 36.10 -21.27 -10.91
N LEU A 295 36.90 -20.30 -10.44
CA LEU A 295 36.52 -18.88 -10.42
C LEU A 295 36.15 -18.33 -11.81
N PRO A 296 36.92 -18.59 -12.89
CA PRO A 296 36.59 -18.08 -14.22
C PRO A 296 35.22 -18.59 -14.69
N GLN A 297 34.97 -19.89 -14.50
CA GLN A 297 33.70 -20.52 -14.86
C GLN A 297 32.54 -19.94 -14.07
N LEU A 298 32.69 -19.83 -12.74
CA LEU A 298 31.68 -19.27 -11.87
C LEU A 298 31.30 -17.83 -12.26
N ILE A 299 32.30 -16.99 -12.58
CA ILE A 299 32.07 -15.59 -13.01
C ILE A 299 31.31 -15.57 -14.34
N VAL A 300 31.76 -16.34 -15.34
CA VAL A 300 31.10 -16.40 -16.65
C VAL A 300 29.65 -16.88 -16.54
N GLU A 301 29.42 -17.96 -15.79
CA GLU A 301 28.08 -18.50 -15.56
C GLU A 301 27.19 -17.50 -14.84
N THR A 302 27.71 -16.82 -13.80
CA THR A 302 26.94 -15.83 -13.05
C THR A 302 26.62 -14.61 -13.90
N VAL A 303 27.56 -14.10 -14.70
CA VAL A 303 27.32 -12.98 -15.63
C VAL A 303 26.24 -13.38 -16.64
N ARG A 304 26.35 -14.57 -17.24
CA ARG A 304 25.35 -15.10 -18.18
C ARG A 304 23.97 -15.22 -17.56
N ASP A 305 23.88 -15.81 -16.36
CA ASP A 305 22.61 -15.97 -15.66
C ASP A 305 22.02 -14.61 -15.25
N THR A 306 22.87 -13.64 -14.89
CA THR A 306 22.47 -12.25 -14.59
C THR A 306 21.93 -11.53 -15.82
N LEU A 307 22.55 -11.70 -16.99
CA LEU A 307 22.05 -11.12 -18.25
C LEU A 307 20.69 -11.72 -18.63
N LYS A 308 20.54 -13.05 -18.53
CA LYS A 308 19.24 -13.71 -18.75
C LYS A 308 18.18 -13.19 -17.79
N PHE A 309 18.54 -13.03 -16.52
CA PHE A 309 17.66 -12.49 -15.50
C PHE A 309 17.27 -11.03 -15.76
N ALA A 310 18.22 -10.19 -16.20
CA ALA A 310 17.96 -8.80 -16.56
C ALA A 310 16.95 -8.71 -17.71
N GLU A 311 17.07 -9.54 -18.75
CA GLU A 311 16.09 -9.58 -19.84
C GLU A 311 14.71 -10.04 -19.37
N GLN A 312 14.64 -11.02 -18.45
CA GLN A 312 13.37 -11.38 -17.82
C GLN A 312 12.78 -10.21 -17.02
N MET A 313 13.60 -9.45 -16.27
CA MET A 313 13.12 -8.26 -15.55
C MET A 313 12.66 -7.16 -16.49
N LYS A 314 13.35 -6.96 -17.62
CA LYS A 314 12.93 -6.01 -18.66
C LYS A 314 11.57 -6.38 -19.24
N LYS A 315 11.29 -7.67 -19.43
CA LYS A 315 9.96 -8.12 -19.88
C LYS A 315 8.88 -7.75 -18.88
N ASP A 316 9.10 -8.00 -17.59
CA ASP A 316 8.13 -7.62 -16.55
C ASP A 316 7.93 -6.10 -16.51
N LEU A 317 8.99 -5.33 -16.77
CA LEU A 317 8.93 -3.87 -16.83
C LEU A 317 8.37 -3.34 -18.16
N SER A 318 8.42 -4.11 -19.25
CA SER A 318 8.03 -3.64 -20.59
C SER A 318 6.53 -3.38 -20.71
N GLN A 319 5.72 -3.97 -19.82
CA GLN A 319 4.31 -3.63 -19.68
C GLN A 319 4.07 -2.29 -18.97
N PHE A 320 5.10 -1.67 -18.38
CA PHE A 320 4.93 -0.52 -17.51
C PHE A 320 5.95 0.62 -17.74
N VAL A 321 5.45 1.82 -17.99
CA VAL A 321 6.19 3.11 -18.05
C VAL A 321 7.01 3.41 -16.75
N LEU A 322 6.88 2.59 -15.71
CA LEU A 322 7.52 2.72 -14.40
C LEU A 322 9.01 2.38 -14.35
N GLY A 323 9.58 1.66 -15.33
CA GLY A 323 10.98 1.20 -15.25
C GLY A 323 12.00 2.33 -15.09
N THR A 324 11.71 3.49 -15.70
CA THR A 324 12.57 4.68 -15.64
C THR A 324 12.31 5.58 -14.42
N MET A 325 11.22 5.35 -13.68
CA MET A 325 10.86 6.18 -12.54
C MET A 325 11.73 5.82 -11.33
N GLY A 326 12.33 6.83 -10.71
CA GLY A 326 12.95 6.66 -9.39
C GLY A 326 11.89 6.34 -8.33
N GLU A 327 12.29 5.73 -7.22
CA GLU A 327 11.37 5.31 -6.15
C GLU A 327 10.47 6.45 -5.64
N LYS A 328 11.01 7.66 -5.51
CA LYS A 328 10.24 8.85 -5.14
C LYS A 328 9.22 9.29 -6.19
N GLN A 329 9.53 9.10 -7.47
CA GLN A 329 8.61 9.40 -8.56
C GLN A 329 7.51 8.35 -8.62
N LEU A 330 7.87 7.07 -8.47
CA LEU A 330 6.93 5.98 -8.34
C LEU A 330 5.99 6.20 -7.15
N HIS A 331 6.51 6.55 -5.97
CA HIS A 331 5.68 6.84 -4.79
C HIS A 331 4.68 7.97 -5.06
N LYS A 332 5.14 9.09 -5.65
CA LYS A 332 4.24 10.20 -6.06
C LYS A 332 3.18 9.76 -7.06
N TRP A 333 3.57 8.93 -8.03
CA TRP A 333 2.64 8.39 -9.01
C TRP A 333 1.61 7.47 -8.35
N ILE A 334 2.04 6.58 -7.43
CA ILE A 334 1.16 5.73 -6.63
C ILE A 334 0.18 6.62 -5.86
N VAL A 335 0.67 7.60 -5.10
CA VAL A 335 -0.19 8.53 -4.35
C VAL A 335 -1.24 9.17 -5.25
N ALA A 336 -0.83 9.77 -6.39
CA ALA A 336 -1.75 10.41 -7.31
C ALA A 336 -2.79 9.43 -7.87
N ASN A 337 -2.37 8.25 -8.32
CA ASN A 337 -3.26 7.23 -8.86
C ASN A 337 -4.23 6.70 -7.78
N THR A 338 -3.73 6.45 -6.58
CA THR A 338 -4.54 6.03 -5.43
C THR A 338 -5.59 7.09 -5.09
N THR A 339 -5.24 8.38 -5.06
CA THR A 339 -6.22 9.44 -4.73
C THR A 339 -7.40 9.47 -5.71
N VAL A 340 -7.13 9.25 -7.01
CA VAL A 340 -8.16 9.21 -8.06
C VAL A 340 -9.03 7.96 -7.89
N ARG A 341 -8.40 6.77 -7.78
CA ARG A 341 -9.12 5.50 -7.63
C ARG A 341 -9.96 5.44 -6.36
N GLU A 342 -9.47 5.95 -5.24
CA GLU A 342 -10.23 6.02 -3.99
C GLU A 342 -11.48 6.90 -4.14
N ARG A 343 -11.34 8.08 -4.76
CA ARG A 343 -12.47 8.97 -5.03
C ARG A 343 -13.49 8.28 -5.92
N GLU A 344 -13.07 7.77 -7.08
CA GLU A 344 -13.94 7.09 -8.04
C GLU A 344 -14.68 5.91 -7.40
N LEU A 345 -14.00 5.10 -6.60
CA LEU A 345 -14.62 3.96 -5.94
C LEU A 345 -15.62 4.40 -4.85
N ILE A 346 -15.29 5.39 -4.03
CA ILE A 346 -16.22 5.89 -3.00
C ILE A 346 -17.42 6.60 -3.64
N HIS A 347 -17.21 7.36 -4.71
CA HIS A 347 -18.30 8.00 -5.47
C HIS A 347 -19.21 6.96 -6.13
N SER A 348 -18.66 5.91 -6.74
CA SER A 348 -19.48 4.84 -7.33
C SER A 348 -20.28 4.04 -6.30
N LEU A 349 -19.72 3.85 -5.10
CA LEU A 349 -20.36 3.07 -4.03
C LEU A 349 -21.49 3.84 -3.32
N TRP A 350 -21.28 5.11 -2.93
CA TRP A 350 -22.24 5.87 -2.13
C TRP A 350 -23.05 6.90 -2.92
N GLY A 351 -22.51 7.43 -4.02
CA GLY A 351 -23.02 8.63 -4.68
C GLY A 351 -22.63 9.92 -3.94
N GLU A 352 -22.45 11.02 -4.67
CA GLU A 352 -21.94 12.28 -4.13
C GLU A 352 -22.87 12.91 -3.08
N ASP A 353 -24.18 12.94 -3.33
CA ASP A 353 -25.15 13.55 -2.42
C ASP A 353 -25.19 12.84 -1.06
N LYS A 354 -25.12 11.51 -1.08
CA LYS A 354 -25.12 10.69 0.14
C LYS A 354 -23.83 10.89 0.93
N ILE A 355 -22.69 11.01 0.26
CA ILE A 355 -21.40 11.32 0.92
C ILE A 355 -21.51 12.65 1.66
N ARG A 356 -21.98 13.71 0.99
CA ARG A 356 -22.17 15.03 1.60
C ARG A 356 -23.16 14.99 2.77
N ALA A 357 -24.28 14.27 2.64
CA ALA A 357 -25.28 14.13 3.70
C ALA A 357 -24.75 13.39 4.93
N LEU A 358 -24.06 12.25 4.74
CA LEU A 358 -23.47 11.48 5.83
C LEU A 358 -22.33 12.24 6.53
N TRP A 359 -21.55 13.01 5.77
CA TRP A 359 -20.52 13.89 6.33
C TRP A 359 -21.13 14.96 7.23
N LYS A 360 -22.17 15.66 6.75
CA LYS A 360 -22.92 16.67 7.53
C LYS A 360 -23.52 16.08 8.81
N GLU A 361 -24.18 14.93 8.71
CA GLU A 361 -24.78 14.26 9.86
C GLU A 361 -23.71 13.87 10.90
N TRP A 362 -22.57 13.37 10.44
CA TRP A 362 -21.46 12.99 11.32
C TRP A 362 -20.83 14.20 12.02
N MET A 363 -20.68 15.32 11.31
CA MET A 363 -20.18 16.59 11.83
C MET A 363 -21.15 17.24 12.83
N ALA A 364 -22.46 17.09 12.63
CA ALA A 364 -23.47 17.58 13.56
C ALA A 364 -23.38 16.94 14.96
N LYS A 365 -22.78 15.75 15.07
CA LYS A 365 -22.54 15.04 16.34
C LYS A 365 -21.31 15.55 17.11
N LEU A 366 -20.67 16.64 16.67
CA LEU A 366 -19.51 17.23 17.35
C LEU A 366 -19.88 17.81 18.72
N ASN A 367 -19.30 17.24 19.78
CA ASN A 367 -19.49 17.77 21.14
C ASN A 367 -18.61 19.02 21.34
N SER A 368 -19.23 20.19 21.50
CA SER A 368 -18.48 21.44 21.70
C SER A 368 -17.69 21.50 23.01
N SER A 369 -18.05 20.66 23.99
CA SER A 369 -17.42 20.63 25.32
C SER A 369 -16.00 20.05 25.35
N THR A 370 -15.57 19.36 24.30
CA THR A 370 -14.23 18.77 24.20
C THR A 370 -13.17 19.80 23.82
N ILE A 371 -13.57 20.91 23.21
CA ILE A 371 -12.65 21.95 22.75
C ILE A 371 -12.28 22.84 23.94
N THR A 372 -11.14 22.56 24.57
CA THR A 372 -10.59 23.36 25.68
C THR A 372 -9.80 24.57 25.21
N THR A 373 -9.50 24.66 23.91
CA THR A 373 -8.73 25.77 23.35
C THR A 373 -9.54 27.06 23.28
N SER A 374 -8.89 28.18 23.62
CA SER A 374 -9.46 29.52 23.50
C SER A 374 -9.74 29.95 22.05
N ARG A 375 -9.22 29.19 21.07
CA ARG A 375 -9.35 29.47 19.65
C ARG A 375 -10.46 28.64 19.06
N THR A 376 -11.47 29.29 18.49
CA THR A 376 -12.51 28.62 17.72
C THR A 376 -11.88 27.91 16.53
N PRO A 377 -11.99 26.56 16.41
CA PRO A 377 -11.40 25.84 15.30
C PRO A 377 -12.07 26.28 13.99
N SER A 378 -11.27 26.47 12.95
CA SER A 378 -11.80 26.65 11.59
C SER A 378 -12.65 25.44 11.20
N TYR A 379 -13.54 25.59 10.21
CA TYR A 379 -14.38 24.48 9.73
C TYR A 379 -13.54 23.23 9.39
N HIS A 380 -12.43 23.43 8.66
CA HIS A 380 -11.46 22.41 8.31
C HIS A 380 -10.76 21.76 9.53
N GLN A 381 -10.78 22.41 10.68
CA GLN A 381 -10.22 21.88 11.92
C GLN A 381 -11.26 21.14 12.77
N LYS A 382 -12.55 21.45 12.61
CA LYS A 382 -13.64 20.82 13.39
C LYS A 382 -13.71 19.31 13.14
N TRP A 383 -13.51 18.87 11.91
CA TRP A 383 -13.59 17.44 11.56
C TRP A 383 -12.46 16.64 12.23
N ARG A 384 -11.26 17.23 12.37
CA ARG A 384 -10.13 16.62 13.09
C ARG A 384 -10.44 16.42 14.58
N VAL A 385 -11.10 17.40 15.20
CA VAL A 385 -11.59 17.28 16.59
C VAL A 385 -12.68 16.21 16.70
N ARG A 386 -13.62 16.17 15.74
CA ARG A 386 -14.67 15.15 15.68
C ARG A 386 -14.09 13.75 15.52
N LEU A 387 -13.05 13.59 14.71
CA LEU A 387 -12.31 12.34 14.54
C LEU A 387 -11.67 11.90 15.86
N MET A 388 -11.00 12.81 16.58
CA MET A 388 -10.45 12.50 17.90
C MET A 388 -11.52 12.08 18.91
N GLN A 389 -12.70 12.71 18.89
CA GLN A 389 -13.82 12.27 19.71
C GLN A 389 -14.28 10.85 19.36
N ALA A 390 -14.30 10.49 18.07
CA ALA A 390 -14.66 9.14 17.61
C ALA A 390 -13.63 8.09 18.09
N LEU A 391 -12.33 8.40 17.96
CA LEU A 391 -11.23 7.54 18.40
C LEU A 391 -11.17 7.40 19.93
N GLY A 392 -11.63 8.41 20.67
CA GLY A 392 -11.70 8.37 22.14
C GLY A 392 -12.86 7.55 22.71
N THR A 393 -13.78 7.06 21.87
CA THR A 393 -14.87 6.21 22.35
C THR A 393 -14.40 4.77 22.60
N PRO A 394 -15.03 4.01 23.51
CA PRO A 394 -14.71 2.59 23.70
C PRO A 394 -15.22 1.70 22.55
N VAL A 395 -16.08 2.24 21.67
CA VAL A 395 -16.65 1.48 20.55
C VAL A 395 -15.74 1.61 19.34
N GLY A 396 -15.35 0.48 18.76
CA GLY A 396 -14.52 0.42 17.56
C GLY A 396 -15.09 1.28 16.42
N VAL A 397 -14.22 2.09 15.81
CA VAL A 397 -14.58 2.83 14.60
C VAL A 397 -14.95 1.86 13.48
N SER A 398 -16.03 2.16 12.76
CA SER A 398 -16.46 1.36 11.61
C SER A 398 -17.02 2.23 10.50
N CYS A 399 -16.81 1.84 9.25
CA CYS A 399 -17.42 2.48 8.09
C CYS A 399 -18.21 1.40 7.33
N LYS A 400 -19.53 1.52 7.32
CA LYS A 400 -20.40 0.51 6.69
C LYS A 400 -20.46 0.73 5.19
N LEU A 401 -20.19 -0.33 4.43
CA LEU A 401 -20.49 -0.39 3.01
C LEU A 401 -22.00 -0.20 2.79
N PRO A 402 -22.41 0.47 1.70
CA PRO A 402 -23.80 0.60 1.36
C PRO A 402 -24.29 -0.80 0.98
N THR A 403 -24.99 -1.46 1.89
CA THR A 403 -25.76 -2.64 1.55
C THR A 403 -26.78 -2.21 0.52
N GLN A 404 -26.61 -2.66 -0.72
CA GLN A 404 -27.72 -2.71 -1.67
C GLN A 404 -28.72 -3.70 -1.09
N THR A 405 -29.55 -3.23 -0.16
CA THR A 405 -30.69 -3.97 0.33
C THR A 405 -31.73 -3.93 -0.78
N GLY A 406 -31.42 -4.61 -1.89
CA GLY A 406 -32.44 -5.12 -2.77
C GLY A 406 -33.16 -6.19 -1.98
N GLU A 407 -34.14 -5.79 -1.18
CA GLU A 407 -35.22 -6.68 -0.79
C GLU A 407 -35.90 -7.11 -2.09
N ILE A 408 -35.38 -8.19 -2.68
CA ILE A 408 -36.10 -8.96 -3.69
C ILE A 408 -37.24 -9.61 -2.91
N GLN A 409 -38.36 -8.90 -2.75
CA GLN A 409 -39.58 -9.51 -2.28
C GLN A 409 -39.93 -10.66 -3.26
N PRO A 410 -40.24 -11.87 -2.78
CA PRO A 410 -40.51 -13.04 -3.61
C PRO A 410 -41.82 -12.95 -4.43
N SER A 411 -42.34 -11.75 -4.71
CA SER A 411 -43.64 -11.51 -5.32
C SER A 411 -43.60 -10.97 -6.75
N GLY A 412 -42.42 -10.86 -7.38
CA GLY A 412 -42.29 -10.58 -8.82
C GLY A 412 -42.80 -9.22 -9.31
N GLU A 413 -43.38 -8.38 -8.44
CA GLU A 413 -43.74 -7.00 -8.74
C GLU A 413 -42.60 -6.06 -8.34
N ILE A 414 -41.90 -5.51 -9.34
CA ILE A 414 -40.99 -4.38 -9.16
C ILE A 414 -41.85 -3.16 -8.81
N ARG A 415 -42.13 -2.94 -7.53
CA ARG A 415 -42.61 -1.65 -7.07
C ARG A 415 -41.40 -0.73 -6.94
N SER A 416 -41.32 0.27 -7.81
CA SER A 416 -40.52 1.47 -7.57
C SER A 416 -40.97 2.06 -6.25
N VAL A 417 -40.22 1.78 -5.18
CA VAL A 417 -40.45 2.37 -3.87
C VAL A 417 -40.07 3.84 -3.99
N ASP A 418 -41.08 4.67 -4.22
CA ASP A 418 -41.00 6.09 -3.91
C ASP A 418 -40.62 6.24 -2.44
N ASP A 419 -39.62 7.09 -2.24
CA ASP A 419 -39.19 7.67 -0.97
C ASP A 419 -40.36 7.89 0.00
N SER A 420 -40.20 7.48 1.27
CA SER A 420 -40.58 8.30 2.45
C SER A 420 -40.76 7.53 3.77
N SER A 421 -40.64 6.20 3.83
CA SER A 421 -40.85 5.52 5.12
C SER A 421 -39.98 4.27 5.33
N ALA A 422 -38.67 4.48 5.46
CA ALA A 422 -37.78 3.45 6.00
C ALA A 422 -37.72 3.55 7.56
N PRO A 423 -37.87 2.45 8.30
CA PRO A 423 -37.69 2.43 9.74
C PRO A 423 -36.22 2.74 10.07
N SER A 424 -36.02 3.68 10.99
CA SER A 424 -34.72 4.09 11.51
C SER A 424 -34.02 2.93 12.20
N GLN A 425 -33.31 2.09 11.44
CA GLN A 425 -32.24 1.27 12.00
C GLN A 425 -31.23 2.26 12.58
N SER A 426 -31.16 2.33 13.90
CA SER A 426 -30.22 3.22 14.59
C SER A 426 -28.82 2.93 14.05
N ALA A 427 -28.19 3.96 13.48
CA ALA A 427 -26.83 3.85 13.00
C ALA A 427 -25.96 3.24 14.11
N PRO A 428 -25.04 2.32 13.78
CA PRO A 428 -24.20 1.67 14.78
C PRO A 428 -23.44 2.76 15.56
N PRO A 429 -23.20 2.54 16.86
CA PRO A 429 -22.38 3.46 17.63
C PRO A 429 -21.02 3.62 16.95
N ASN A 430 -20.58 4.88 16.78
CA ASN A 430 -19.29 5.25 16.19
C ASN A 430 -19.06 4.94 14.68
N SER A 431 -20.09 5.11 13.84
CA SER A 431 -19.93 5.07 12.37
C SER A 431 -19.12 6.27 11.86
N LEU A 432 -18.10 6.01 11.04
CA LEU A 432 -17.35 7.00 10.29
C LEU A 432 -18.03 7.30 8.94
N PRO A 433 -17.84 8.51 8.38
CA PRO A 433 -18.36 8.88 7.07
C PRO A 433 -17.53 8.24 5.92
N PRO A 434 -18.11 8.11 4.71
CA PRO A 434 -17.46 7.43 3.57
C PRO A 434 -16.05 7.92 3.20
N PRO A 435 -15.71 9.23 3.28
CA PRO A 435 -14.35 9.71 3.01
C PRO A 435 -13.26 9.06 3.89
N LEU A 436 -13.63 8.52 5.05
CA LEU A 436 -12.71 7.83 5.96
C LEU A 436 -12.68 6.31 5.77
N PHE A 437 -13.33 5.77 4.72
CA PHE A 437 -13.48 4.33 4.52
C PHE A 437 -12.12 3.61 4.44
N PHE A 438 -11.22 4.03 3.55
CA PHE A 438 -9.92 3.38 3.37
C PHE A 438 -8.98 3.53 4.56
N VAL A 439 -9.08 4.64 5.30
CA VAL A 439 -8.30 4.87 6.52
C VAL A 439 -8.90 4.21 7.76
N THR A 440 -10.12 3.65 7.69
CA THR A 440 -10.83 3.06 8.83
C THR A 440 -10.03 1.94 9.53
N PRO A 441 -9.39 0.99 8.83
CA PRO A 441 -8.57 -0.03 9.48
C PRO A 441 -7.40 0.57 10.28
N SER A 442 -6.71 1.56 9.70
CA SER A 442 -5.61 2.27 10.36
C SER A 442 -6.09 3.11 11.55
N LEU A 443 -7.28 3.71 11.45
CA LEU A 443 -7.93 4.42 12.56
C LEU A 443 -8.33 3.48 13.70
N LEU A 444 -8.80 2.26 13.38
CA LEU A 444 -9.09 1.24 14.39
C LEU A 444 -7.82 0.79 15.10
N MET A 445 -6.73 0.59 14.36
CA MET A 445 -5.43 0.30 14.93
C MET A 445 -4.95 1.44 15.85
N ILE A 446 -5.08 2.70 15.43
CA ILE A 446 -4.80 3.89 16.27
C ILE A 446 -5.66 3.90 17.53
N GLN A 447 -6.95 3.59 17.43
CA GLN A 447 -7.85 3.49 18.57
C GLN A 447 -7.36 2.43 19.58
N ASN A 448 -6.95 1.26 19.09
CA ASN A 448 -6.36 0.20 19.93
C ASN A 448 -5.05 0.65 20.59
N TYR A 449 -4.19 1.39 19.87
CA TYR A 449 -2.99 1.99 20.45
C TYR A 449 -3.31 3.00 21.57
N LEU A 450 -4.30 3.88 21.36
CA LEU A 450 -4.73 4.82 22.38
C LEU A 450 -5.26 4.11 23.62
N GLN A 451 -6.06 3.06 23.44
CA GLN A 451 -6.54 2.21 24.54
C GLN A 451 -5.36 1.55 25.26
N GLY A 452 -4.40 0.97 24.53
CA GLY A 452 -3.18 0.39 25.09
C GLY A 452 -2.35 1.38 25.91
N LEU A 453 -2.20 2.62 25.42
CA LEU A 453 -1.50 3.69 26.16
C LEU A 453 -2.23 4.05 27.45
N VAL A 454 -3.57 4.17 27.41
CA VAL A 454 -4.38 4.45 28.60
C VAL A 454 -4.29 3.30 29.60
N ILE A 455 -4.31 2.05 29.15
CA ILE A 455 -4.10 0.87 30.00
C ILE A 455 -2.72 0.94 30.64
N ALA A 456 -1.65 1.14 29.88
CA ALA A 456 -0.30 1.22 30.44
C ALA A 456 -0.18 2.36 31.48
N ALA A 457 -0.76 3.52 31.21
CA ALA A 457 -0.79 4.66 32.15
C ALA A 457 -1.63 4.37 33.41
N SER A 458 -2.78 3.70 33.27
CA SER A 458 -3.65 3.34 34.40
C SER A 458 -2.98 2.30 35.30
N LEU A 459 -2.35 1.26 34.72
CA LEU A 459 -1.57 0.27 35.47
C LEU A 459 -0.38 0.92 36.17
N ARG A 460 0.31 1.86 35.51
CA ARG A 460 1.39 2.62 36.12
C ARG A 460 0.96 3.44 37.34
N SER A 461 -0.28 3.94 37.36
CA SER A 461 -0.84 4.65 38.50
C SER A 461 -1.10 3.74 39.71
N LEU A 462 -1.34 2.43 39.48
CA LEU A 462 -1.57 1.44 40.53
C LEU A 462 -0.28 1.04 41.26
N VAL A 463 0.85 0.91 40.54
CA VAL A 463 2.10 0.39 41.13
C VAL A 463 2.81 1.41 42.03
N ARG A 464 2.46 2.72 41.94
CA ARG A 464 3.07 3.82 42.73
C ARG A 464 4.61 3.71 42.81
N LEU A 465 5.25 3.38 41.69
CA LEU A 465 6.71 3.29 41.63
C LEU A 465 7.32 4.66 41.96
N PRO A 466 8.37 4.73 42.80
CA PRO A 466 9.11 5.96 43.01
C PRO A 466 9.58 6.48 41.65
N ALA A 467 9.55 7.81 41.46
CA ALA A 467 10.08 8.41 40.24
C ALA A 467 11.51 7.90 40.04
N SER A 468 11.75 7.18 38.94
CA SER A 468 13.05 6.57 38.67
C SER A 468 14.08 7.68 38.45
N THR A 469 14.71 8.10 39.54
CA THR A 469 15.92 8.90 39.53
C THR A 469 17.07 7.90 39.40
N GLU A 470 17.59 7.76 38.18
CA GLU A 470 18.96 7.24 37.91
C GLU A 470 19.19 5.72 37.86
N SER A 471 18.19 4.86 37.63
CA SER A 471 18.49 3.45 37.29
C SER A 471 19.03 3.36 35.86
N THR A 472 20.27 2.88 35.70
CA THR A 472 21.08 2.85 34.47
C THR A 472 20.54 1.98 33.33
N ASP A 473 19.46 1.22 33.53
CA ASP A 473 18.85 0.37 32.50
C ASP A 473 17.47 0.87 32.04
N PRO A 474 17.39 1.65 30.95
CA PRO A 474 16.11 2.07 30.34
C PRO A 474 15.32 0.91 29.71
N SER A 475 15.90 -0.29 29.62
CA SER A 475 15.23 -1.55 29.22
C SER A 475 14.41 -2.18 30.37
N SER A 476 14.62 -1.75 31.61
CA SER A 476 14.04 -2.35 32.80
C SER A 476 12.75 -1.68 33.31
N SER A 477 12.29 -0.60 32.67
CA SER A 477 11.09 0.11 33.16
C SER A 477 9.83 -0.74 32.94
N PHE A 478 9.07 -0.92 34.03
CA PHE A 478 7.80 -1.67 34.04
C PHE A 478 6.87 -1.22 32.90
N THR A 479 6.69 0.08 32.73
CA THR A 479 5.81 0.65 31.70
C THR A 479 6.29 0.35 30.29
N ARG A 480 7.61 0.30 30.03
CA ARG A 480 8.13 -0.10 28.72
C ARG A 480 7.82 -1.56 28.42
N ARG A 481 7.95 -2.46 29.41
CA ARG A 481 7.58 -3.88 29.23
C ARG A 481 6.09 -4.03 28.96
N VAL A 482 5.24 -3.40 29.77
CA VAL A 482 3.78 -3.42 29.58
C VAL A 482 3.40 -2.85 28.21
N TRP A 483 4.02 -1.74 27.79
CA TRP A 483 3.78 -1.16 26.48
C TRP A 483 4.21 -2.08 25.34
N ILE A 484 5.36 -2.72 25.43
CA ILE A 484 5.83 -3.68 24.42
C ILE A 484 4.86 -4.87 24.31
N LEU A 485 4.38 -5.42 25.44
CA LEU A 485 3.40 -6.50 25.44
C LEU A 485 2.08 -6.07 24.78
N LEU A 486 1.56 -4.89 25.14
CA LEU A 486 0.33 -4.35 24.54
C LEU A 486 0.51 -4.04 23.05
N LYS A 487 1.63 -3.44 22.66
CA LYS A 487 1.95 -3.13 21.26
C LYS A 487 2.03 -4.42 20.42
N ALA A 488 2.70 -5.45 20.91
CA ALA A 488 2.85 -6.70 20.19
C ALA A 488 1.51 -7.47 20.04
N GLU A 489 0.60 -7.34 21.01
CA GLU A 489 -0.78 -7.85 20.90
C GLU A 489 -1.59 -7.05 19.86
N ILE A 490 -1.50 -5.72 19.86
CA ILE A 490 -2.22 -4.85 18.92
C ILE A 490 -1.76 -5.09 17.47
N GLU A 491 -0.47 -5.35 17.27
CA GLU A 491 0.14 -5.64 15.96
C GLU A 491 -0.02 -7.11 15.52
N ASN A 492 -0.66 -7.97 16.33
CA ASN A 492 -0.79 -9.41 16.09
C ASN A 492 0.54 -10.09 15.73
N GLN A 493 1.64 -9.75 16.41
CA GLN A 493 2.94 -10.33 16.08
C GLN A 493 2.93 -11.87 16.28
N PRO A 494 3.42 -12.67 15.32
CA PRO A 494 3.40 -14.12 15.44
C PRO A 494 4.24 -14.57 16.64
N GLY A 495 3.62 -15.32 17.57
CA GLY A 495 4.26 -15.82 18.78
C GLY A 495 3.84 -15.12 20.08
N THR A 496 3.06 -14.04 20.03
CA THR A 496 2.57 -13.32 21.23
C THR A 496 1.17 -13.75 21.69
N SER A 497 0.47 -14.59 20.93
CA SER A 497 -0.89 -15.07 21.25
C SER A 497 -0.99 -15.82 22.59
N ASP A 498 0.13 -16.36 23.08
CA ASP A 498 0.19 -17.07 24.36
C ASP A 498 0.51 -16.13 25.55
N THR A 499 1.07 -14.95 25.29
CA THR A 499 1.29 -13.89 26.28
C THR A 499 0.06 -12.98 26.39
N LYS A 500 -1.09 -13.56 26.70
CA LYS A 500 -2.38 -12.88 26.85
C LYS A 500 -2.35 -11.78 27.92
N LEU A 501 -3.28 -10.82 27.82
CA LEU A 501 -3.63 -9.81 28.85
C LEU A 501 -3.68 -10.33 30.30
N ILE A 502 -3.88 -11.63 30.48
CA ILE A 502 -3.80 -12.36 31.75
C ILE A 502 -2.46 -12.10 32.48
N HIS A 503 -1.35 -11.97 31.73
CA HIS A 503 -0.02 -11.71 32.30
C HIS A 503 0.19 -10.26 32.78
N LEU A 504 -0.72 -9.32 32.45
CA LEU A 504 -0.61 -7.93 32.93
C LEU A 504 -0.71 -7.85 34.45
N ALA A 505 -1.58 -8.67 35.04
CA ALA A 505 -1.73 -8.76 36.49
C ALA A 505 -0.44 -9.30 37.14
N ASP A 506 0.19 -10.29 36.51
CA ASP A 506 1.42 -10.89 37.02
C ASP A 506 2.63 -9.96 36.88
N GLU A 507 2.74 -9.20 35.78
CA GLU A 507 3.76 -8.15 35.62
C GLU A 507 3.66 -7.06 36.70
N ILE A 508 2.44 -6.71 37.12
CA ILE A 508 2.22 -5.75 38.22
C ILE A 508 2.68 -6.32 39.56
N VAL A 509 2.36 -7.59 39.82
CA VAL A 509 2.81 -8.27 41.03
C VAL A 509 4.33 -8.39 41.04
N GLN A 510 4.95 -8.73 39.90
CA GLN A 510 6.40 -8.81 39.75
C GLN A 510 7.08 -7.44 39.93
N ALA A 511 6.53 -6.38 39.32
CA ALA A 511 7.03 -5.02 39.48
C ALA A 511 6.95 -4.57 40.95
N ARG A 512 5.87 -4.91 41.64
CA ARG A 512 5.73 -4.60 43.07
C ARG A 512 6.69 -5.40 43.95
N ARG A 513 6.88 -6.70 43.66
CA ARG A 513 7.88 -7.54 44.36
C ARG A 513 9.30 -7.00 44.19
N SER A 514 9.61 -6.46 43.02
CA SER A 514 10.93 -5.89 42.71
C SER A 514 11.25 -4.62 43.51
N VAL A 515 10.22 -3.85 43.91
CA VAL A 515 10.40 -2.58 44.65
C VAL A 515 10.15 -2.74 46.16
N GLY A 516 9.20 -3.59 46.56
CA GLY A 516 8.73 -3.71 47.95
C GLY A 516 9.10 -5.00 48.67
N GLY A 517 9.79 -5.95 48.02
CA GLY A 517 10.12 -7.25 48.61
C GLY A 517 8.98 -8.28 48.51
N THR A 518 8.85 -9.16 49.51
CA THR A 518 7.83 -10.23 49.50
C THR A 518 6.41 -9.65 49.60
N VAL A 519 5.61 -9.80 48.54
CA VAL A 519 4.20 -9.40 48.51
C VAL A 519 3.35 -10.50 49.14
N GLU A 520 2.51 -10.15 50.12
CA GLU A 520 1.58 -11.08 50.77
C GLU A 520 0.48 -11.53 49.80
N GLU A 521 -0.05 -12.75 49.99
CA GLU A 521 -1.07 -13.32 49.11
C GLU A 521 -2.36 -12.48 49.07
N GLU A 522 -2.71 -11.83 50.18
CA GLU A 522 -3.86 -10.92 50.25
C GLU A 522 -3.66 -9.65 49.41
N GLU A 523 -2.45 -9.10 49.43
CA GLU A 523 -2.08 -7.93 48.63
C GLU A 523 -2.05 -8.29 47.14
N GLU A 524 -1.58 -9.48 46.80
CA GLU A 524 -1.59 -10.01 45.44
C GLU A 524 -3.02 -10.14 44.89
N LYS A 525 -3.94 -10.73 45.66
CA LYS A 525 -5.38 -10.81 45.29
C LYS A 525 -6.00 -9.43 45.13
N ARG A 526 -5.67 -8.49 46.02
CA ARG A 526 -6.15 -7.11 45.94
C ARG A 526 -5.62 -6.39 44.70
N LEU A 527 -4.38 -6.62 44.31
CA LEU A 527 -3.78 -6.07 43.09
C LEU A 527 -4.46 -6.62 41.85
N ARG A 528 -4.66 -7.93 41.74
CA ARG A 528 -5.38 -8.52 40.60
C ARG A 528 -6.80 -7.96 40.46
N ALA A 529 -7.53 -7.85 41.57
CA ALA A 529 -8.86 -7.23 41.57
C ALA A 529 -8.84 -5.74 41.19
N ALA A 530 -7.78 -5.00 41.57
CA ALA A 530 -7.60 -3.61 41.16
C ALA A 530 -7.31 -3.50 39.65
N VAL A 531 -6.49 -4.40 39.09
CA VAL A 531 -6.20 -4.49 37.66
C VAL A 531 -7.49 -4.75 36.88
N ASP A 532 -8.24 -5.79 37.25
CA ASP A 532 -9.52 -6.14 36.62
C ASP A 532 -10.54 -4.99 36.66
N ARG A 533 -10.51 -4.18 37.72
CA ARG A 533 -11.35 -2.99 37.83
C ARG A 533 -10.87 -1.88 36.89
N THR A 534 -9.57 -1.60 36.86
CA THR A 534 -9.00 -0.53 36.01
C THR A 534 -9.07 -0.83 34.52
N LEU A 535 -9.16 -2.10 34.14
CA LEU A 535 -9.36 -2.52 32.74
C LEU A 535 -10.80 -2.35 32.25
N ARG A 536 -11.74 -1.92 33.11
CA ARG A 536 -13.12 -1.62 32.71
C ARG A 536 -13.21 -0.21 32.16
N ASP A 537 -13.85 -0.06 31.01
CA ASP A 537 -14.08 1.24 30.35
C ASP A 537 -14.87 2.23 31.23
N SER A 538 -15.61 1.74 32.22
CA SER A 538 -16.40 2.53 33.17
C SER A 538 -15.60 3.07 34.36
N ASP A 539 -14.31 2.71 34.50
CA ASP A 539 -13.50 3.22 35.60
C ASP A 539 -13.24 4.73 35.44
N PRO A 540 -13.45 5.55 36.49
CA PRO A 540 -13.27 7.00 36.40
C PRO A 540 -11.83 7.42 36.10
N VAL A 541 -10.83 6.64 36.52
CA VAL A 541 -9.42 6.90 36.21
C VAL A 541 -9.17 6.67 34.73
N PHE A 542 -9.69 5.57 34.19
CA PHE A 542 -9.60 5.24 32.77
C PHE A 542 -10.23 6.36 31.91
N MET A 543 -11.49 6.72 32.19
CA MET A 543 -12.19 7.78 31.47
C MET A 543 -11.47 9.14 31.53
N LEU A 544 -10.89 9.47 32.70
CA LEU A 544 -10.17 10.72 32.89
C LEU A 544 -8.85 10.76 32.11
N LEU A 545 -8.09 9.65 32.08
CA LEU A 545 -6.86 9.53 31.30
C LEU A 545 -7.16 9.56 29.79
N THR A 546 -8.17 8.82 29.33
CA THR A 546 -8.63 8.84 27.93
C THR A 546 -9.01 10.25 27.51
N LYS A 547 -9.86 10.93 28.29
CA LYS A 547 -10.28 12.31 27.98
C LYS A 547 -9.09 13.27 27.91
N ARG A 548 -8.13 13.16 28.83
CA ARG A 548 -6.92 14.02 28.82
C ARG A 548 -6.05 13.77 27.60
N LEU A 549 -5.80 12.50 27.26
CA LEU A 549 -5.00 12.12 26.11
C LEU A 549 -5.64 12.59 24.80
N VAL A 550 -6.92 12.26 24.61
CA VAL A 550 -7.70 12.62 23.42
C VAL A 550 -7.76 14.13 23.23
N ASN A 551 -7.98 14.90 24.31
CA ASN A 551 -7.97 16.36 24.24
C ASN A 551 -6.60 16.90 23.85
N ALA A 552 -5.53 16.45 24.50
CA ALA A 552 -4.17 16.92 24.20
C ALA A 552 -3.76 16.61 22.75
N MET A 553 -4.11 15.42 22.26
CA MET A 553 -3.87 15.04 20.86
C MET A 553 -4.73 15.84 19.88
N ALA A 554 -5.99 16.10 20.21
CA ALA A 554 -6.85 16.98 19.41
C ALA A 554 -6.24 18.39 19.30
N GLU A 555 -5.78 18.97 20.40
CA GLU A 555 -5.09 20.27 20.39
C GLU A 555 -3.83 20.23 19.52
N ARG A 556 -3.03 19.17 19.63
CA ARG A 556 -1.80 18.99 18.85
C ARG A 556 -2.05 18.76 17.35
N LEU A 557 -3.18 18.18 16.95
CA LEU A 557 -3.60 18.02 15.54
C LEU A 557 -4.05 19.34 14.90
N LEU A 558 -4.47 20.29 15.71
CA LEU A 558 -4.86 21.63 15.24
C LEU A 558 -3.64 22.51 14.95
N GLU A 559 -2.51 22.21 15.58
CA GLU A 559 -1.25 22.88 15.31
C GLU A 559 -0.72 22.48 13.93
N PRO A 560 -0.31 23.45 13.10
CA PRO A 560 0.34 23.14 11.84
C PRO A 560 1.63 22.35 12.14
N PRO A 561 1.98 21.36 11.30
CA PRO A 561 3.25 20.67 11.46
C PRO A 561 4.36 21.73 11.40
N GLU A 562 5.23 21.75 12.41
CA GLU A 562 6.40 22.63 12.36
C GLU A 562 7.22 22.21 11.14
N PRO A 563 7.50 23.12 10.20
CA PRO A 563 8.38 22.79 9.10
C PRO A 563 9.68 22.33 9.74
N LYS A 564 10.16 21.14 9.37
CA LYS A 564 11.51 20.72 9.73
C LYS A 564 12.42 21.74 9.10
N VAL A 565 12.83 22.74 9.87
CA VAL A 565 13.93 23.61 9.52
C VAL A 565 15.09 22.63 9.49
N ALA A 566 15.36 22.07 8.30
CA ALA A 566 16.60 21.35 8.06
C ALA A 566 17.64 22.26 8.68
N PRO A 567 18.43 21.79 9.67
CA PRO A 567 19.37 22.63 10.37
C PRO A 567 20.11 23.33 9.25
N SER A 568 19.88 24.64 9.12
CA SER A 568 20.39 25.38 8.00
C SER A 568 21.87 25.07 8.07
N ALA A 569 22.42 24.48 7.01
CA ALA A 569 23.87 24.31 6.88
C ALA A 569 24.51 25.70 6.71
N ALA A 570 24.09 26.66 7.53
CA ALA A 570 24.72 27.93 7.79
C ALA A 570 26.01 27.61 8.56
N GLY A 571 27.10 27.51 7.80
CA GLY A 571 28.45 27.24 8.27
C GLY A 571 28.71 25.73 8.30
N ILE A 572 29.59 25.16 7.48
CA ILE A 572 30.97 25.55 7.23
C ILE A 572 31.29 25.27 5.75
N HIS A 573 31.05 26.24 4.85
CA HIS A 573 31.78 26.28 3.58
C HIS A 573 32.92 27.28 3.77
N MET A 574 34.04 26.82 4.32
CA MET A 574 35.29 27.60 4.27
C MET A 574 35.84 27.49 2.85
N GLN A 575 35.32 28.36 1.97
CA GLN A 575 35.90 28.58 0.66
C GLN A 575 37.18 29.40 0.83
N THR A 576 38.27 28.72 1.19
CA THR A 576 39.62 29.27 1.10
C THR A 576 40.26 28.73 -0.17
N GLY A 577 40.23 29.54 -1.23
CA GLY A 577 40.85 29.19 -2.50
C GLY A 577 40.70 30.32 -3.51
N ARG A 578 41.73 31.18 -3.58
CA ARG A 578 41.98 32.07 -4.72
C ARG A 578 42.21 31.19 -5.96
N GLY A 579 41.38 31.30 -6.98
CA GLY A 579 41.62 30.65 -8.27
C GLY A 579 40.53 30.96 -9.30
N ASP A 580 40.94 31.70 -10.32
CA ASP A 580 40.40 31.72 -11.67
C ASP A 580 39.12 32.51 -11.97
N ALA A 581 39.32 33.82 -11.99
CA ALA A 581 38.62 34.72 -12.88
C ALA A 581 38.97 34.42 -14.35
N HIS A 582 38.38 33.39 -14.97
CA HIS A 582 38.22 33.29 -16.44
C HIS A 582 37.33 32.09 -16.83
N ARG A 583 36.01 32.28 -16.87
CA ARG A 583 35.11 31.64 -17.86
C ARG A 583 33.72 32.27 -17.79
N LYS A 584 33.60 33.40 -18.48
CA LYS A 584 32.30 33.93 -18.92
C LYS A 584 31.90 33.19 -20.20
N ASN A 585 30.60 32.92 -20.32
CA ASN A 585 29.84 32.57 -21.52
C ASN A 585 29.90 31.10 -21.96
N GLY A 586 29.10 30.27 -21.28
CA GLY A 586 28.60 29.01 -21.80
C GLY A 586 27.16 28.84 -21.37
N THR A 587 26.23 29.36 -22.18
CA THR A 587 24.79 29.13 -22.05
C THR A 587 24.51 27.66 -22.34
N ALA A 588 24.74 26.78 -21.37
CA ALA A 588 24.28 25.41 -21.41
C ALA A 588 22.77 25.44 -21.14
N GLY A 589 21.99 25.45 -22.21
CA GLY A 589 20.56 25.18 -22.18
C GLY A 589 20.35 23.77 -21.65
N ASN A 590 20.15 23.66 -20.33
CA ASN A 590 19.58 22.48 -19.70
C ASN A 590 18.08 22.48 -20.03
N MET A 591 17.77 22.05 -21.25
CA MET A 591 16.43 21.74 -21.69
C MET A 591 16.08 20.35 -21.11
N TRP A 592 15.93 20.30 -19.80
CA TRP A 592 15.26 19.17 -19.17
C TRP A 592 13.78 19.32 -19.53
N LEU A 593 13.27 18.33 -20.25
CA LEU A 593 11.84 18.11 -20.45
C LEU A 593 11.12 18.46 -19.16
N ASN A 594 10.25 19.47 -19.18
CA ASN A 594 9.32 19.72 -18.08
C ASN A 594 8.47 18.45 -17.97
N PRO A 595 8.67 17.56 -16.98
CA PRO A 595 7.60 16.65 -16.66
C PRO A 595 6.45 17.56 -16.25
N VAL A 596 5.27 17.28 -16.80
CA VAL A 596 4.01 17.91 -16.44
C VAL A 596 4.03 18.25 -14.96
N GLN A 597 3.66 19.49 -14.66
CA GLN A 597 3.52 20.20 -13.40
C GLN A 597 2.83 19.35 -12.31
N MET A 598 3.43 18.21 -11.92
CA MET A 598 2.95 17.33 -10.88
C MET A 598 3.28 18.01 -9.55
N GLY A 599 2.23 18.20 -8.75
CA GLY A 599 2.21 18.99 -7.53
C GLY A 599 3.50 18.96 -6.69
N ASN A 600 3.95 20.17 -6.38
CA ASN A 600 5.07 20.53 -5.52
C ASN A 600 5.24 19.63 -4.29
N GLY A 601 6.47 19.10 -4.10
CA GLY A 601 7.25 19.07 -2.85
C GLY A 601 6.67 18.56 -1.51
N ILE A 602 5.39 18.22 -1.40
CA ILE A 602 4.72 17.95 -0.12
C ILE A 602 5.03 16.51 0.37
N HIS A 603 5.20 15.55 -0.53
CA HIS A 603 5.39 14.14 -0.17
C HIS A 603 6.80 13.79 0.33
N ASP A 604 7.88 14.31 -0.28
CA ASP A 604 9.25 14.14 0.24
C ASP A 604 9.42 14.72 1.67
N ALA A 605 8.57 15.69 2.03
CA ALA A 605 8.56 16.27 3.36
C ALA A 605 7.82 15.41 4.40
N ARG A 606 7.09 14.36 4.00
CA ARG A 606 6.32 13.48 4.89
C ARG A 606 7.22 12.46 5.57
N GLU A 607 8.14 11.84 4.84
CA GLU A 607 9.08 10.80 5.31
C GLU A 607 10.06 11.27 6.39
N LYS A 608 10.20 12.59 6.62
CA LYS A 608 11.20 13.14 7.55
C LYS A 608 10.61 13.91 8.72
N ARG A 609 9.29 13.98 8.89
CA ARG A 609 8.69 14.74 10.01
C ARG A 609 8.90 13.96 11.31
N VAL A 610 9.77 14.49 12.16
CA VAL A 610 9.88 14.02 13.53
C VAL A 610 8.80 14.77 14.31
N GLU A 611 7.78 14.04 14.75
CA GLU A 611 6.72 14.63 15.57
C GLU A 611 7.31 15.06 16.92
N LYS A 612 7.00 16.28 17.35
CA LYS A 612 7.46 16.79 18.65
C LYS A 612 6.85 15.94 19.77
N PRO A 613 7.64 15.57 20.81
CA PRO A 613 7.10 14.78 21.91
C PRO A 613 5.96 15.53 22.59
N LEU A 614 4.81 14.85 22.73
CA LEU A 614 3.62 15.37 23.39
C LEU A 614 3.58 14.85 24.83
N ILE A 615 3.89 15.72 25.79
CA ILE A 615 3.89 15.37 27.21
C ILE A 615 2.50 15.66 27.80
N VAL A 616 1.76 14.60 28.13
CA VAL A 616 0.43 14.69 28.75
C VAL A 616 0.53 14.26 30.21
N LYS A 617 -0.14 14.98 31.12
CA LYS A 617 -0.18 14.62 32.55
C LYS A 617 -0.74 13.20 32.72
N GLY A 618 0.05 12.32 33.34
CA GLY A 618 -0.24 10.89 33.48
C GLY A 618 0.41 10.00 32.41
N PHE A 619 1.00 10.59 31.37
CA PHE A 619 1.76 9.94 30.30
C PHE A 619 3.20 10.48 30.25
N GLU A 620 3.78 10.78 31.41
CA GLU A 620 5.05 11.49 31.53
C GLU A 620 6.26 10.58 31.33
N GLU A 621 6.07 9.26 31.41
CA GLU A 621 7.16 8.30 31.24
C GLU A 621 7.59 8.17 29.78
N ALA A 622 8.91 8.06 29.55
CA ALA A 622 9.50 8.05 28.22
C ALA A 622 8.81 7.06 27.25
N ALA A 623 8.55 5.83 27.68
CA ALA A 623 7.88 4.83 26.84
C ALA A 623 6.45 5.23 26.42
N LEU A 624 5.70 5.92 27.29
CA LEU A 624 4.37 6.44 26.97
C LEU A 624 4.45 7.67 26.08
N VAL A 625 5.41 8.57 26.33
CA VAL A 625 5.64 9.74 25.48
C VAL A 625 6.01 9.30 24.05
N ASP A 626 6.91 8.31 23.93
CA ASP A 626 7.31 7.73 22.64
C ASP A 626 6.10 7.10 21.94
N GLY A 627 5.30 6.31 22.66
CA GLY A 627 4.08 5.71 22.10
C GLY A 627 3.03 6.74 21.68
N VAL A 628 2.78 7.78 22.47
CA VAL A 628 1.87 8.89 22.11
C VAL A 628 2.40 9.62 20.86
N THR A 629 3.71 9.83 20.77
CA THR A 629 4.35 10.50 19.63
C THR A 629 4.25 9.66 18.36
N GLU A 630 4.44 8.34 18.46
CA GLU A 630 4.23 7.39 17.36
C GLU A 630 2.78 7.44 16.85
N VAL A 631 1.81 7.34 17.75
CA VAL A 631 0.38 7.37 17.38
C VAL A 631 -0.01 8.70 16.76
N MET A 632 0.53 9.81 17.29
CA MET A 632 0.32 11.14 16.73
C MET A 632 0.87 11.27 15.31
N GLY A 633 2.06 10.71 15.05
CA GLY A 633 2.65 10.64 13.71
C GLY A 633 1.78 9.87 12.73
N LYS A 634 1.36 8.65 13.10
CA LYS A 634 0.44 7.82 12.29
C LYS A 634 -0.88 8.54 12.01
N LEU A 635 -1.45 9.19 13.02
CA LEU A 635 -2.70 9.93 12.86
C LEU A 635 -2.56 11.16 11.95
N ARG A 636 -1.45 11.90 12.05
CA ARG A 636 -1.20 13.05 11.18
C ARG A 636 -1.09 12.63 9.71
N VAL A 637 -0.45 11.50 9.44
CA VAL A 637 -0.40 10.89 8.10
C VAL A 637 -1.82 10.66 7.57
N LEU A 638 -2.71 10.00 8.33
CA LEU A 638 -4.08 9.75 7.88
C LEU A 638 -4.91 11.04 7.69
N VAL A 639 -4.70 12.03 8.56
CA VAL A 639 -5.38 13.33 8.47
C VAL A 639 -4.95 14.09 7.21
N GLU A 640 -3.65 14.15 6.94
CA GLU A 640 -3.10 14.76 5.73
C GLU A 640 -3.60 14.04 4.47
N TRP A 641 -3.62 12.70 4.48
CA TRP A 641 -4.21 11.92 3.37
C TRP A 641 -5.66 12.31 3.12
N THR A 642 -6.46 12.38 4.19
CA THR A 642 -7.88 12.73 4.08
C THR A 642 -8.07 14.16 3.59
N ASP A 643 -7.24 15.10 4.04
CA ASP A 643 -7.29 16.48 3.57
C ASP A 643 -6.89 16.61 2.08
N ASP A 644 -5.89 15.84 1.64
CA ASP A 644 -5.42 15.83 0.25
C ASP A 644 -6.46 15.16 -0.68
N VAL A 645 -7.01 14.01 -0.27
CA VAL A 645 -7.98 13.25 -1.08
C VAL A 645 -9.38 13.85 -0.99
N TRP A 646 -9.85 14.34 0.15
CA TRP A 646 -11.25 14.75 0.33
C TRP A 646 -11.43 16.23 0.65
N GLY A 647 -10.37 17.04 0.51
CA GLY A 647 -10.37 18.46 0.85
C GLY A 647 -11.45 19.29 0.13
N GLU A 648 -11.88 18.88 -1.06
CA GLU A 648 -12.97 19.54 -1.80
C GLU A 648 -14.32 19.37 -1.08
N VAL A 649 -14.69 18.12 -0.75
CA VAL A 649 -15.91 17.79 0.01
C VAL A 649 -15.90 18.47 1.38
N ILE A 650 -14.72 18.65 1.99
CA ILE A 650 -14.54 19.33 3.27
C ILE A 650 -14.67 20.87 3.13
N LYS A 651 -14.39 21.46 1.96
CA LYS A 651 -14.38 22.92 1.76
C LYS A 651 -15.73 23.51 1.34
N ASP A 652 -16.52 22.77 0.56
CA ASP A 652 -17.75 23.25 -0.08
C ASP A 652 -18.83 23.79 0.88
N GLU A 653 -18.76 23.49 2.18
CA GLU A 653 -19.75 23.98 3.16
C GLU A 653 -19.65 25.46 3.53
N LYS A 654 -18.63 26.19 3.05
CA LYS A 654 -18.53 27.64 3.31
C LYS A 654 -19.24 28.53 2.29
N GLU A 655 -19.61 28.00 1.12
CA GLU A 655 -20.09 28.80 -0.01
C GLU A 655 -21.61 28.68 -0.28
N GLN A 656 -22.33 27.97 0.59
CA GLN A 656 -23.80 27.95 0.67
C GLN A 656 -24.25 28.47 2.04
#